data_AF-A0A537DGC0-F1
#
_entry.id   AF-A0A537DGC0-F1
#
_cell.length_a   1.000
_cell.length_b   1.000
_cell.length_c   1.000
_cell.angle_alpha   90.00
_cell.angle_beta   90.00
_cell.angle_gamma   90.00
#
_symmetry.space_group_name_H-M   'P 1'
#
loop_
_entity.id
_entity.type
_entity.pdbx_description
1 polymer ?
#
loop_
_entity_poly.entity_id
_entity_poly.type
_entity_poly.pdbx_seq_one_letter_code
_entity_poly.pdbx_strand_id
1 'polypeptide(L)'
;MTAAVIATLALFLVAAAWIYNRLVAERNQARQGFADIDVQLKRRADLVPQLVEAVRGYAAYEKALLTSVTELRASAAGAGALAERFGHERALGESLKKLLLLQESYPQLKADANFRKLSDELVEVEDHLQYARRFYNGAAGTGFVLKLLLFLALAFPVHAAERILDFHSSIRIDRDGTLTVTERIEVQAEGSQIRRGILRDFPTGYSGALGARARVPFRVIGVTRDGRSEHYAVERLANGERIRIGSADAMLSPGRHVYEITYRTSRQLGFFSDHDELYWNVNGNGWTFAFDRLSAEVRLPAPVPAGALRLAAYTGLQGSRGSSYEVFAREGGAAFRATRAFAPREGMTIVVGFPKGVVAQPSLAARAGWWLSANAGAVAALLGFALLFAFLYWRWWLVGVDPQPGPRFPRYEPPPGLGPGAVRYLDRMGFDNKCFAAALLDLGARGFLKIREHGGVYDIERTGREVEWLPGEKPISDMLLAPGHPVTIGKEYSPGVQRTRELCERMLALHFGEKFFSRNLGSFITGAVIAVAFCVLGLVLEAPAAVLVVVVGAMALTLLLFWRLLPAYSVPGRKLQDEIDGLRQYLSVAEADTLRRMKAPPQTASEFARFLPYAVALGVEKTWAERFSATLGSAAVAAAVSYYYQSDSFGGGSSFSGFGDSFSDLSNTVASASTAPGSSSAGGGSSGGGGGGGGGSGW
;
A
#
# COMPACT_ATOMS: atom_id res chain seq x y z
N MET A 1 36.50 12.73 -27.55
CA MET A 1 36.26 11.58 -26.64
C MET A 1 36.56 10.22 -27.27
N THR A 2 36.24 9.96 -28.54
CA THR A 2 36.38 8.62 -29.17
C THR A 2 37.82 8.13 -29.33
N ALA A 3 38.77 8.96 -29.78
CA ALA A 3 40.16 8.53 -29.99
C ALA A 3 40.90 8.17 -28.68
N ALA A 4 40.66 8.91 -27.59
CA ALA A 4 41.25 8.62 -26.29
C ALA A 4 40.71 7.30 -25.71
N VAL A 5 39.40 7.05 -25.81
CA VAL A 5 38.79 5.80 -25.35
C VAL A 5 39.32 4.60 -26.13
N ILE A 6 39.50 4.73 -27.45
CA ILE A 6 40.07 3.66 -28.30
C ILE A 6 41.54 3.39 -27.92
N ALA A 7 42.34 4.44 -27.69
CA ALA A 7 43.74 4.28 -27.27
C ALA A 7 43.85 3.61 -25.88
N THR A 8 42.99 3.98 -24.93
CA THR A 8 42.95 3.35 -23.60
C THR A 8 42.51 1.88 -23.67
N LEU A 9 41.52 1.57 -24.50
CA LEU A 9 41.06 0.19 -24.69
C LEU A 9 42.13 -0.68 -25.37
N ALA A 10 42.82 -0.14 -26.38
CA ALA A 10 43.93 -0.83 -27.05
C ALA A 10 45.09 -1.12 -26.09
N LEU A 11 45.46 -0.14 -25.25
CA LEU A 11 46.51 -0.32 -24.23
C LEU A 11 46.11 -1.38 -23.19
N PHE A 12 44.84 -1.39 -22.77
CA PHE A 12 44.31 -2.40 -21.86
C PHE A 12 44.37 -3.81 -22.44
N LEU A 13 43.99 -3.98 -23.71
CA LEU A 13 44.03 -5.28 -24.39
C LEU A 13 45.47 -5.80 -24.57
N VAL A 14 46.41 -4.93 -24.93
CA VAL A 14 47.83 -5.28 -25.04
C VAL A 14 48.41 -5.67 -23.67
N ALA A 15 48.08 -4.92 -22.62
CA ALA A 15 48.49 -5.26 -21.26
C ALA A 15 47.90 -6.60 -20.81
N ALA A 16 46.61 -6.84 -21.04
CA ALA A 16 45.95 -8.09 -20.69
C ALA A 16 46.58 -9.30 -21.40
N ALA A 17 46.90 -9.19 -22.69
CA ALA A 17 47.57 -10.24 -23.45
C ALA A 17 48.99 -10.53 -22.93
N TRP A 18 49.76 -9.48 -22.62
CA TRP A 18 51.11 -9.63 -22.04
C TRP A 18 51.07 -10.30 -20.66
N ILE A 19 50.10 -9.91 -19.83
CA ILE A 19 49.87 -10.49 -18.49
C ILE A 19 49.50 -11.97 -18.60
N TYR A 20 48.56 -12.32 -19.49
CA TYR A 20 48.15 -13.71 -19.69
C TYR A 20 49.34 -14.60 -20.05
N ASN A 21 50.16 -14.16 -21.02
CA ASN A 21 51.34 -14.91 -21.44
C ASN A 21 52.36 -15.09 -20.31
N ARG A 22 52.55 -14.05 -19.48
CA ARG A 22 53.47 -14.11 -18.34
C ARG A 22 52.97 -15.00 -17.21
N LEU A 23 51.68 -14.97 -16.89
CA LEU A 23 51.06 -15.87 -15.91
C LEU A 23 51.15 -17.33 -16.36
N VAL A 24 50.97 -17.60 -17.65
CA VAL A 24 51.16 -18.94 -18.22
C VAL A 24 52.62 -19.38 -18.08
N ALA A 25 53.58 -18.50 -18.35
CA ALA A 25 55.01 -18.80 -18.19
C ALA A 25 55.38 -19.09 -16.73
N GLU A 26 54.93 -18.27 -15.78
CA GLU A 26 55.19 -18.44 -14.34
C GLU A 26 54.50 -19.72 -13.80
N ARG A 27 53.28 -20.02 -14.25
CA ARG A 27 52.59 -21.29 -13.94
C ARG A 27 53.39 -22.50 -14.43
N ASN A 28 53.93 -22.42 -15.64
CA ASN A 28 54.75 -23.49 -16.20
C ASN A 28 56.07 -23.66 -15.43
N GLN A 29 56.73 -22.57 -15.06
CA GLN A 29 57.95 -22.60 -14.23
C GLN A 29 57.69 -23.16 -12.83
N ALA A 30 56.59 -22.77 -12.18
CA ALA A 30 56.20 -23.33 -10.89
C ALA A 30 55.90 -24.84 -11.00
N ARG A 31 55.24 -25.28 -12.08
CA ARG A 31 54.99 -26.71 -12.33
C ARG A 31 56.29 -27.49 -12.55
N GLN A 32 57.25 -26.92 -13.28
CA GLN A 32 58.56 -27.52 -13.51
C GLN A 32 59.36 -27.62 -12.21
N GLY A 33 59.47 -26.52 -11.45
CA GLY A 33 60.16 -26.52 -10.16
C GLY A 33 59.54 -27.51 -9.17
N PHE A 34 58.21 -27.68 -9.21
CA PHE A 34 57.53 -28.68 -8.40
C PHE A 34 57.87 -30.12 -8.81
N ALA A 35 57.91 -30.40 -10.12
CA ALA A 35 58.27 -31.72 -10.64
C ALA A 35 59.72 -32.08 -10.25
N ASP A 36 60.64 -31.13 -10.33
CA ASP A 36 62.04 -31.34 -9.93
C ASP A 36 62.15 -31.65 -8.42
N ILE A 37 61.38 -30.96 -7.56
CA ILE A 37 61.32 -31.28 -6.13
C ILE A 37 60.83 -32.71 -5.91
N ASP A 38 59.73 -33.14 -6.56
CA ASP A 38 59.16 -34.47 -6.35
C ASP A 38 60.11 -35.60 -6.78
N VAL A 39 60.84 -35.43 -7.87
CA VAL A 39 61.86 -36.39 -8.33
C VAL A 39 62.98 -36.56 -7.29
N GLN A 40 63.48 -35.45 -6.74
CA GLN A 40 64.56 -35.51 -5.76
C GLN A 40 64.09 -36.07 -4.40
N LEU A 41 62.85 -35.78 -3.98
CA LEU A 41 62.26 -36.39 -2.78
C LEU A 41 62.15 -37.92 -2.91
N LYS A 42 61.76 -38.43 -4.09
CA LYS A 42 61.73 -39.88 -4.37
C LYS A 42 63.12 -40.51 -4.28
N ARG A 43 64.12 -39.92 -4.95
CA ARG A 43 65.52 -40.37 -4.87
C ARG A 43 66.01 -40.43 -3.42
N ARG A 44 65.71 -39.41 -2.62
CA ARG A 44 66.04 -39.39 -1.19
C ARG A 44 65.38 -40.55 -0.44
N ALA A 45 64.08 -40.77 -0.66
CA ALA A 45 63.33 -41.85 -0.03
C ALA A 45 63.86 -43.24 -0.40
N ASP A 46 64.46 -43.41 -1.58
CA ASP A 46 65.05 -44.67 -2.04
C ASP A 46 66.44 -44.93 -1.44
N LEU A 47 67.20 -43.88 -1.14
CA LEU A 47 68.52 -43.96 -0.50
C LEU A 47 68.44 -44.22 1.01
N VAL A 48 67.40 -43.72 1.68
CA VAL A 48 67.27 -43.81 3.16
C VAL A 48 67.40 -45.24 3.70
N PRO A 49 66.71 -46.28 3.17
CA PRO A 49 66.84 -47.64 3.71
C PRO A 49 68.25 -48.20 3.58
N GLN A 50 68.92 -47.92 2.45
CA GLN A 50 70.29 -48.39 2.19
C GLN A 50 71.27 -47.73 3.18
N LEU A 51 71.08 -46.44 3.45
CA LEU A 51 71.89 -45.71 4.42
C LEU A 51 71.62 -46.19 5.86
N VAL A 52 70.35 -46.43 6.22
CA VAL A 52 69.97 -46.96 7.54
C VAL A 52 70.60 -48.34 7.78
N GLU A 53 70.56 -49.24 6.79
CA GLU A 53 71.18 -50.57 6.92
C GLU A 53 72.71 -50.50 7.01
N ALA A 54 73.35 -49.63 6.23
CA ALA A 54 74.80 -49.39 6.34
C ALA A 54 75.20 -48.90 7.74
N VAL A 55 74.43 -47.99 8.34
CA VAL A 55 74.68 -47.49 9.70
C VAL A 55 74.35 -48.53 10.77
N ARG A 56 73.27 -49.30 10.59
CA ARG A 56 72.84 -50.36 11.53
C ARG A 56 73.94 -51.40 11.76
N GLY A 57 74.76 -51.69 10.75
CA GLY A 57 75.89 -52.62 10.84
C GLY A 57 77.02 -52.19 11.80
N TYR A 58 77.20 -50.88 12.02
CA TYR A 58 78.29 -50.34 12.85
C TYR A 58 77.81 -49.62 14.12
N ALA A 59 76.60 -49.07 14.14
CA ALA A 59 76.05 -48.25 15.21
C ALA A 59 74.75 -48.84 15.80
N ALA A 60 74.79 -50.12 16.18
CA ALA A 60 73.60 -50.85 16.66
C ALA A 60 72.97 -50.30 17.96
N TYR A 61 73.69 -49.46 18.72
CA TYR A 61 73.19 -48.80 19.93
C TYR A 61 72.32 -47.56 19.61
N GLU A 62 72.40 -47.01 18.39
CA GLU A 62 71.63 -45.84 17.94
C GLU A 62 70.22 -46.19 17.43
N LYS A 63 69.55 -47.14 18.10
CA LYS A 63 68.25 -47.66 17.67
C LYS A 63 67.17 -46.57 17.60
N ALA A 64 67.18 -45.63 18.56
CA ALA A 64 66.20 -44.55 18.60
C ALA A 64 66.28 -43.64 17.37
N LEU A 65 67.50 -43.30 16.92
CA LEU A 65 67.70 -42.47 15.73
C LEU A 65 67.35 -43.22 14.45
N LEU A 66 67.75 -44.49 14.32
CA LEU A 66 67.44 -45.32 13.17
C LEU A 66 65.92 -45.53 13.00
N THR A 67 65.20 -45.80 14.11
CA THR A 67 63.74 -45.90 14.10
C THR A 67 63.09 -44.58 13.70
N SER A 68 63.55 -43.46 14.26
CA SER A 68 63.03 -42.13 13.92
C SER A 68 63.18 -41.80 12.42
N VAL A 69 64.32 -42.14 11.82
CA VAL A 69 64.54 -41.94 10.37
C VAL A 69 63.61 -42.83 9.54
N THR A 70 63.39 -44.08 9.94
CA THR A 70 62.46 -44.97 9.22
C THR A 70 60.99 -44.54 9.34
N GLU A 71 60.57 -44.07 10.51
CA GLU A 71 59.22 -43.56 10.74
C GLU A 71 58.97 -42.27 9.95
N LEU A 72 59.90 -41.32 10.01
CA LEU A 72 59.80 -40.07 9.26
C LEU A 72 59.77 -40.29 7.75
N ARG A 73 60.51 -41.29 7.23
CA ARG A 73 60.42 -41.71 5.83
C ARG A 73 59.02 -42.24 5.50
N ALA A 74 58.48 -43.12 6.35
CA ALA A 74 57.15 -43.68 6.14
C ALA A 74 56.05 -42.59 6.18
N SER A 75 56.14 -41.67 7.14
CA SER A 75 55.22 -40.51 7.25
C SER A 75 55.33 -39.58 6.04
N ALA A 76 56.54 -39.32 5.54
CA ALA A 76 56.75 -38.50 4.35
C ALA A 76 56.19 -39.15 3.08
N ALA A 77 56.30 -40.48 2.95
CA ALA A 77 55.76 -41.23 1.81
C ALA A 77 54.23 -41.39 1.85
N GLY A 78 53.63 -41.43 3.05
CA GLY A 78 52.19 -41.64 3.25
C GLY A 78 51.34 -40.36 3.32
N ALA A 79 51.96 -39.17 3.39
CA ALA A 79 51.25 -37.90 3.51
C ALA A 79 50.51 -37.52 2.21
N GLY A 80 49.19 -37.35 2.29
CA GLY A 80 48.34 -37.01 1.12
C GLY A 80 48.33 -35.52 0.76
N ALA A 81 48.33 -34.63 1.76
CA ALA A 81 48.34 -33.19 1.53
C ALA A 81 49.76 -32.65 1.34
N LEU A 82 49.95 -31.78 0.34
CA LEU A 82 51.27 -31.30 -0.04
C LEU A 82 52.00 -30.54 1.09
N ALA A 83 51.27 -29.74 1.86
CA ALA A 83 51.82 -28.98 2.99
C ALA A 83 52.30 -29.91 4.13
N GLU A 84 51.56 -30.98 4.40
CA GLU A 84 51.91 -31.98 5.40
C GLU A 84 53.14 -32.78 4.96
N ARG A 85 53.19 -33.18 3.67
CA ARG A 85 54.36 -33.84 3.08
C ARG A 85 55.62 -32.98 3.23
N PHE A 86 55.56 -31.68 2.94
CA PHE A 86 56.73 -30.80 3.13
C PHE A 86 57.20 -30.71 4.58
N GLY A 87 56.29 -30.77 5.56
CA GLY A 87 56.63 -30.81 6.98
C GLY A 87 57.41 -32.07 7.36
N HIS A 88 56.90 -33.25 6.97
CA HIS A 88 57.57 -34.53 7.22
C HIS A 88 58.91 -34.63 6.49
N GLU A 89 58.99 -34.17 5.24
CA GLU A 89 60.22 -34.18 4.44
C GLU A 89 61.30 -33.25 5.04
N ARG A 90 60.91 -32.16 5.71
CA ARG A 90 61.85 -31.31 6.43
C ARG A 90 62.41 -32.01 7.67
N ALA A 91 61.55 -32.61 8.49
CA ALA A 91 61.95 -33.36 9.67
C ALA A 91 62.83 -34.57 9.33
N LEU A 92 62.53 -35.27 8.22
CA LEU A 92 63.36 -36.35 7.69
C LEU A 92 64.76 -35.85 7.31
N GLY A 93 64.86 -34.74 6.56
CA GLY A 93 66.15 -34.16 6.18
C GLY A 93 67.01 -33.75 7.40
N GLU A 94 66.39 -33.22 8.45
CA GLU A 94 67.09 -32.90 9.70
C GLU A 94 67.60 -34.16 10.42
N SER A 95 66.81 -35.24 10.43
CA SER A 95 67.19 -36.52 11.04
C SER A 95 68.28 -37.23 10.26
N LEU A 96 68.26 -37.14 8.92
CA LEU A 96 69.31 -37.66 8.05
C LEU A 96 70.64 -36.93 8.27
N LYS A 97 70.64 -35.61 8.46
CA LYS A 97 71.85 -34.87 8.83
C LYS A 97 72.43 -35.37 10.15
N LYS A 98 71.59 -35.63 11.16
CA LYS A 98 72.03 -36.22 12.44
C LYS A 98 72.61 -37.62 12.24
N LEU A 99 72.02 -38.42 11.36
CA LEU A 99 72.49 -39.77 11.03
C LEU A 99 73.86 -39.74 10.32
N LEU A 100 74.09 -38.78 9.41
CA LEU A 100 75.40 -38.57 8.79
C LEU A 100 76.47 -38.14 9.80
N LEU A 101 76.10 -37.35 10.82
CA LEU A 101 77.03 -36.92 11.88
C LEU A 101 77.51 -38.07 12.78
N LEU A 102 76.84 -39.22 12.78
CA LEU A 102 77.32 -40.40 13.54
C LEU A 102 78.70 -40.87 13.07
N GLN A 103 79.09 -40.60 11.82
CA GLN A 103 80.42 -40.96 11.33
C GLN A 103 81.56 -40.38 12.18
N GLU A 104 81.33 -39.25 12.86
CA GLU A 104 82.33 -38.64 13.75
C GLU A 104 82.48 -39.41 15.07
N SER A 105 81.42 -40.07 15.52
CA SER A 105 81.43 -40.90 16.73
C SER A 105 81.84 -42.35 16.46
N TYR A 106 81.74 -42.79 15.20
CA TYR A 106 82.04 -44.16 14.76
C TYR A 106 83.07 -44.15 13.60
N PRO A 107 84.39 -44.11 13.89
CA PRO A 107 85.43 -44.01 12.85
C PRO A 107 85.41 -45.14 11.81
N GLN A 108 84.95 -46.33 12.19
CA GLN A 108 84.80 -47.46 11.27
C GLN A 108 83.72 -47.22 10.21
N LEU A 109 82.60 -46.60 10.60
CA LEU A 109 81.52 -46.18 9.70
C LEU A 109 82.01 -45.10 8.71
N LYS A 110 82.83 -44.16 9.20
CA LYS A 110 83.46 -43.12 8.36
C LYS A 110 84.41 -43.69 7.32
N ALA A 111 85.06 -44.82 7.61
CA ALA A 111 85.96 -45.49 6.68
C ALA A 111 85.23 -46.35 5.64
N ASP A 112 84.01 -46.79 5.93
CA ASP A 112 83.20 -47.65 5.05
C ASP A 112 82.93 -46.97 3.70
N ALA A 113 83.28 -47.66 2.61
CA ALA A 113 83.18 -47.10 1.26
C ALA A 113 81.73 -46.97 0.77
N ASN A 114 80.84 -47.87 1.22
CA ASN A 114 79.44 -47.87 0.83
C ASN A 114 78.68 -46.75 1.54
N PHE A 115 78.91 -46.57 2.84
CA PHE A 115 78.33 -45.47 3.61
C PHE A 115 78.77 -44.10 3.07
N ARG A 116 80.05 -43.90 2.74
CA ARG A 116 80.54 -42.65 2.15
C ARG A 116 79.86 -42.34 0.83
N LYS A 117 79.77 -43.33 -0.07
CA LYS A 117 79.09 -43.16 -1.36
C LYS A 117 77.62 -42.76 -1.20
N LEU A 118 76.87 -43.46 -0.35
CA LEU A 118 75.46 -43.15 -0.09
C LEU A 118 75.27 -41.79 0.59
N SER A 119 76.23 -41.39 1.45
CA SER A 119 76.24 -40.08 2.10
C SER A 119 76.47 -38.95 1.10
N ASP A 120 77.41 -39.12 0.17
CA ASP A 120 77.69 -38.14 -0.89
C ASP A 120 76.48 -37.97 -1.82
N GLU A 121 75.88 -39.08 -2.26
CA GLU A 121 74.64 -39.06 -3.08
C GLU A 121 73.48 -38.38 -2.34
N LEU A 122 73.35 -38.59 -1.03
CA LEU A 122 72.32 -37.95 -0.23
C LEU A 122 72.54 -36.43 -0.09
N VAL A 123 73.79 -35.99 0.11
CA VAL A 123 74.14 -34.57 0.18
C VAL A 123 73.83 -33.88 -1.15
N GLU A 124 74.18 -34.50 -2.28
CA GLU A 124 73.87 -33.99 -3.61
C GLU A 124 72.35 -33.82 -3.79
N VAL A 125 71.55 -34.81 -3.39
CA VAL A 125 70.08 -34.72 -3.45
C VAL A 125 69.53 -33.59 -2.56
N GLU A 126 70.08 -33.37 -1.37
CA GLU A 126 69.68 -32.27 -0.49
C GLU A 126 70.00 -30.88 -1.08
N ASP A 127 71.16 -30.73 -1.72
CA ASP A 127 71.54 -29.48 -2.38
C ASP A 127 70.64 -29.18 -3.58
N HIS A 128 70.32 -30.18 -4.39
CA HIS A 128 69.35 -30.05 -5.47
C HIS A 128 67.94 -29.71 -4.95
N LEU A 129 67.50 -30.32 -3.85
CA LEU A 129 66.21 -30.00 -3.22
C LEU A 129 66.16 -28.55 -2.73
N GLN A 130 67.24 -28.02 -2.16
CA GLN A 130 67.31 -26.62 -1.73
C GLN A 130 67.22 -25.66 -2.92
N TYR A 131 67.94 -25.95 -4.01
CA TYR A 131 67.87 -25.16 -5.23
C TYR A 131 66.46 -25.18 -5.84
N ALA A 132 65.88 -26.37 -6.02
CA ALA A 132 64.55 -26.54 -6.61
C ALA A 132 63.46 -25.84 -5.78
N ARG A 133 63.56 -25.86 -4.45
CA ARG A 133 62.67 -25.11 -3.55
C ARG A 133 62.79 -23.60 -3.71
N ARG A 134 64.01 -23.06 -3.84
CA ARG A 134 64.21 -21.62 -4.10
C ARG A 134 63.62 -21.22 -5.45
N PHE A 135 63.83 -22.04 -6.47
CA PHE A 135 63.27 -21.82 -7.80
C PHE A 135 61.72 -21.85 -7.79
N TYR A 136 61.11 -22.85 -7.17
CA TYR A 136 59.65 -22.95 -7.00
C TYR A 136 59.07 -21.77 -6.23
N ASN A 137 59.68 -21.41 -5.08
CA ASN A 137 59.22 -20.29 -4.26
C ASN A 137 59.37 -18.94 -4.98
N GLY A 138 60.39 -18.80 -5.84
CA GLY A 138 60.57 -17.63 -6.69
C GLY A 138 59.46 -17.50 -7.75
N ALA A 139 59.06 -18.61 -8.37
CA ALA A 139 57.98 -18.62 -9.36
C ALA A 139 56.58 -18.51 -8.71
N ALA A 140 56.39 -18.99 -7.49
CA ALA A 140 55.11 -18.95 -6.76
C ALA A 140 54.90 -17.69 -5.90
N GLY A 141 55.91 -16.83 -5.75
CA GLY A 141 55.89 -15.67 -4.86
C GLY A 141 54.99 -14.52 -5.32
N THR A 142 54.27 -13.91 -4.37
CA THR A 142 53.23 -12.85 -4.46
C THR A 142 53.64 -11.51 -5.10
N GLY A 143 54.80 -11.41 -5.75
CA GLY A 143 55.35 -10.15 -6.27
C GLY A 143 54.55 -9.52 -7.42
N PHE A 144 53.77 -10.31 -8.16
CA PHE A 144 53.04 -9.82 -9.34
C PHE A 144 51.66 -9.24 -8.99
N VAL A 145 50.88 -9.90 -8.12
CA VAL A 145 49.54 -9.44 -7.70
C VAL A 145 49.61 -8.08 -6.99
N LEU A 146 50.63 -7.85 -6.16
CA LEU A 146 50.83 -6.57 -5.48
C LEU A 146 51.20 -5.44 -6.47
N LYS A 147 52.01 -5.72 -7.49
CA LYS A 147 52.37 -4.75 -8.53
C LYS A 147 51.20 -4.46 -9.48
N LEU A 148 50.34 -5.45 -9.74
CA LEU A 148 49.10 -5.28 -10.50
C LEU A 148 48.10 -4.39 -9.75
N LEU A 149 47.94 -4.60 -8.43
CA LEU A 149 47.11 -3.72 -7.59
C LEU A 149 47.67 -2.30 -7.52
N LEU A 150 49.00 -2.13 -7.44
CA LEU A 150 49.63 -0.82 -7.44
C LEU A 150 49.47 -0.10 -8.80
N PHE A 151 49.59 -0.82 -9.91
CA PHE A 151 49.42 -0.26 -11.26
C PHE A 151 47.95 0.09 -11.56
N LEU A 152 46.99 -0.74 -11.12
CA LEU A 152 45.56 -0.43 -11.18
C LEU A 152 45.19 0.77 -10.31
N ALA A 153 45.84 0.95 -9.15
CA ALA A 153 45.61 2.11 -8.29
C ALA A 153 46.18 3.42 -8.86
N LEU A 154 47.26 3.36 -9.64
CA LEU A 154 47.89 4.53 -10.29
C LEU A 154 47.25 4.92 -11.63
N ALA A 155 46.41 4.05 -12.22
CA ALA A 155 45.75 4.30 -13.51
C ALA A 155 44.40 5.04 -13.40
N PHE A 156 43.93 5.34 -12.18
CA PHE A 156 42.75 6.19 -12.00
C PHE A 156 43.16 7.67 -11.94
N PRO A 157 42.58 8.55 -12.78
CA PRO A 157 42.71 9.98 -12.53
C PRO A 157 42.07 10.27 -11.18
N VAL A 158 42.85 10.78 -10.23
CA VAL A 158 42.32 11.36 -8.99
C VAL A 158 41.69 12.70 -9.39
N HIS A 159 40.43 12.65 -9.84
CA HIS A 159 39.61 13.85 -9.88
C HIS A 159 39.34 14.29 -8.44
N ALA A 160 39.40 15.58 -8.17
CA ALA A 160 39.01 16.05 -6.83
C ALA A 160 37.53 15.70 -6.60
N ALA A 161 37.13 15.45 -5.36
CA ALA A 161 35.72 15.19 -5.10
C ALA A 161 34.93 16.51 -5.16
N GLU A 162 33.88 16.55 -5.99
CA GLU A 162 32.95 17.68 -6.04
C GLU A 162 32.33 17.90 -4.66
N ARG A 163 32.39 19.14 -4.20
CA ARG A 163 31.97 19.54 -2.85
C ARG A 163 31.63 21.01 -2.80
N ILE A 164 30.96 21.40 -1.73
CA ILE A 164 30.66 22.80 -1.42
C ILE A 164 31.77 23.31 -0.50
N LEU A 165 32.57 24.24 -1.01
CA LEU A 165 33.69 24.85 -0.29
C LEU A 165 33.18 25.83 0.77
N ASP A 166 32.15 26.61 0.43
CA ASP A 166 31.55 27.60 1.32
C ASP A 166 30.06 27.74 1.04
N PHE A 167 29.24 27.68 2.10
CA PHE A 167 27.82 28.00 2.05
C PHE A 167 27.51 29.08 3.09
N HIS A 168 27.02 30.22 2.61
CA HIS A 168 26.60 31.33 3.46
C HIS A 168 25.17 31.75 3.13
N SER A 169 24.29 31.80 4.15
CA SER A 169 22.92 32.27 3.99
C SER A 169 22.68 33.57 4.77
N SER A 170 22.38 34.65 4.07
CA SER A 170 21.97 35.92 4.66
C SER A 170 20.45 36.04 4.63
N ILE A 171 19.82 36.04 5.80
CA ILE A 171 18.38 36.10 5.99
C ILE A 171 17.99 37.47 6.56
N ARG A 172 17.26 38.27 5.78
CA ARG A 172 16.74 39.57 6.21
C ARG A 172 15.25 39.48 6.44
N ILE A 173 14.80 39.83 7.65
CA ILE A 173 13.40 39.83 8.05
C ILE A 173 12.84 41.25 7.86
N ASP A 174 11.78 41.38 7.08
CA ASP A 174 11.03 42.63 6.88
C ASP A 174 9.95 42.82 7.97
N ARG A 175 9.46 44.07 8.17
CA ARG A 175 8.45 44.39 9.20
C ARG A 175 7.12 43.65 9.04
N ASP A 176 6.80 43.23 7.81
CA ASP A 176 5.61 42.45 7.47
C ASP A 176 5.80 40.92 7.66
N GLY A 177 6.98 40.49 8.10
CA GLY A 177 7.35 39.09 8.29
C GLY A 177 7.79 38.38 7.01
N THR A 178 7.98 39.13 5.92
CA THR A 178 8.60 38.64 4.69
C THR A 178 10.10 38.43 4.91
N LEU A 179 10.64 37.31 4.42
CA LEU A 179 12.06 37.02 4.42
C LEU A 179 12.63 37.27 3.02
N THR A 180 13.72 38.03 2.96
CA THR A 180 14.60 38.07 1.79
C THR A 180 15.87 37.30 2.13
N VAL A 181 16.13 36.21 1.40
CA VAL A 181 17.27 35.33 1.65
C VAL A 181 18.21 35.38 0.46
N THR A 182 19.50 35.55 0.76
CA THR A 182 20.59 35.46 -0.21
C THR A 182 21.51 34.32 0.19
N GLU A 183 21.58 33.27 -0.62
CA GLU A 183 22.47 32.12 -0.44
C GLU A 183 23.67 32.27 -1.37
N ARG A 184 24.88 32.31 -0.82
CA ARG A 184 26.14 32.25 -1.54
C ARG A 184 26.73 30.84 -1.40
N ILE A 185 26.96 30.17 -2.52
CA ILE A 185 27.36 28.76 -2.60
C ILE A 185 28.61 28.67 -3.48
N GLU A 186 29.78 28.46 -2.86
CA GLU A 186 31.03 28.18 -3.56
C GLU A 186 31.18 26.67 -3.74
N VAL A 187 31.29 26.21 -4.98
CA VAL A 187 31.41 24.79 -5.33
C VAL A 187 32.73 24.51 -6.05
N GLN A 188 33.28 23.32 -5.80
CA GLN A 188 34.32 22.72 -6.64
C GLN A 188 33.65 21.79 -7.65
N ALA A 189 33.63 22.19 -8.93
CA ALA A 189 33.07 21.42 -10.03
C ALA A 189 34.17 20.64 -10.77
N GLU A 190 33.95 19.34 -11.01
CA GLU A 190 34.94 18.46 -11.64
C GLU A 190 34.35 17.78 -12.89
N GLY A 191 33.09 18.09 -13.21
CA GLY A 191 32.38 17.56 -14.37
C GLY A 191 31.75 16.17 -14.13
N SER A 192 31.63 15.73 -12.87
CA SER A 192 31.08 14.42 -12.52
C SER A 192 29.57 14.48 -12.29
N GLN A 193 29.14 15.16 -11.22
CA GLN A 193 27.74 15.48 -10.92
C GLN A 193 27.42 16.92 -11.29
N ILE A 194 28.34 17.88 -11.11
CA ILE A 194 28.18 19.28 -11.51
C ILE A 194 28.68 19.45 -12.95
N ARG A 195 27.81 19.15 -13.93
CA ARG A 195 28.17 19.19 -15.35
C ARG A 195 27.75 20.47 -16.03
N ARG A 196 26.58 20.98 -15.68
CA ARG A 196 25.91 22.13 -16.30
C ARG A 196 25.52 23.19 -15.29
N GLY A 197 25.43 22.81 -14.02
CA GLY A 197 25.26 23.70 -12.89
C GLY A 197 24.75 22.95 -11.66
N ILE A 198 24.00 23.65 -10.81
CA ILE A 198 23.47 23.12 -9.55
C ILE A 198 21.94 23.18 -9.50
N LEU A 199 21.37 22.27 -8.74
CA LEU A 199 19.96 22.21 -8.35
C LEU A 199 19.83 22.65 -6.90
N ARG A 200 18.82 23.46 -6.60
CA ARG A 200 18.48 23.89 -5.24
C ARG A 200 17.00 23.69 -4.97
N ASP A 201 16.69 22.82 -4.02
CA ASP A 201 15.32 22.44 -3.66
C ASP A 201 14.86 23.15 -2.39
N PHE A 202 13.74 23.85 -2.51
CA PHE A 202 13.08 24.57 -1.43
C PHE A 202 11.74 23.94 -1.10
N PRO A 203 11.55 23.39 0.11
CA PRO A 203 10.25 22.90 0.52
C PRO A 203 9.31 24.09 0.69
N THR A 204 8.21 24.08 -0.07
CA THR A 204 7.17 25.11 0.02
C THR A 204 5.85 24.55 0.54
N GLY A 205 5.71 23.21 0.60
CA GLY A 205 4.53 22.54 1.13
C GLY A 205 4.77 21.95 2.52
N TYR A 206 3.99 22.38 3.50
CA TYR A 206 4.02 21.85 4.87
C TYR A 206 2.69 21.21 5.21
N SER A 207 2.71 19.99 5.73
CA SER A 207 1.51 19.28 6.21
C SER A 207 1.27 19.60 7.69
N GLY A 208 0.09 20.13 8.01
CA GLY A 208 -0.38 20.25 9.40
C GLY A 208 -0.84 18.92 9.99
N ALA A 209 -1.15 18.91 11.29
CA ALA A 209 -1.54 17.72 12.06
C ALA A 209 -2.77 16.95 11.50
N LEU A 210 -3.62 17.60 10.69
CA LEU A 210 -4.81 17.02 10.05
C LEU A 210 -4.62 16.77 8.54
N GLY A 211 -3.37 16.78 8.04
CA GLY A 211 -3.07 16.55 6.61
C GLY A 211 -3.31 17.76 5.70
N ALA A 212 -3.79 18.89 6.23
CA ALA A 212 -3.91 20.15 5.48
C ALA A 212 -2.53 20.61 4.98
N ARG A 213 -2.41 20.88 3.68
CA ARG A 213 -1.17 21.36 3.05
C ARG A 213 -1.17 22.89 3.07
N ALA A 214 -0.32 23.48 3.89
CA ALA A 214 -0.02 24.90 3.82
C ALA A 214 1.12 25.11 2.82
N ARG A 215 0.87 25.95 1.79
CA ARG A 215 1.93 26.41 0.90
C ARG A 215 2.44 27.78 1.32
N VAL A 216 3.74 27.90 1.53
CA VAL A 216 4.40 29.19 1.75
C VAL A 216 4.69 29.85 0.40
N PRO A 217 4.43 31.16 0.25
CA PRO A 217 4.85 31.89 -0.94
C PRO A 217 6.37 31.83 -1.10
N PHE A 218 6.84 31.59 -2.33
CA PHE A 218 8.24 31.53 -2.69
C PHE A 218 8.42 32.21 -4.05
N ARG A 219 9.41 33.09 -4.17
CA ARG A 219 9.72 33.80 -5.42
C ARG A 219 11.21 34.04 -5.52
N VAL A 220 11.83 33.55 -6.59
CA VAL A 220 13.22 33.87 -6.93
C VAL A 220 13.31 35.30 -7.45
N ILE A 221 14.24 36.09 -6.89
CA ILE A 221 14.51 37.48 -7.30
C ILE A 221 15.62 37.49 -8.36
N GLY A 222 16.67 36.69 -8.19
CA GLY A 222 17.76 36.59 -9.14
C GLY A 222 18.79 35.54 -8.78
N VAL A 223 19.56 35.11 -9.78
CA VAL A 223 20.65 34.14 -9.63
C VAL A 223 21.88 34.65 -10.39
N THR A 224 23.04 34.62 -9.75
CA THR A 224 24.32 34.93 -10.39
C THR A 224 25.31 33.77 -10.24
N ARG A 225 26.23 33.65 -11.20
CA ARG A 225 27.41 32.78 -11.13
C ARG A 225 28.65 33.63 -11.41
N ASP A 226 29.63 33.56 -10.51
CA ASP A 226 30.89 34.30 -10.59
C ASP A 226 30.67 35.81 -10.76
N GLY A 227 29.62 36.35 -10.12
CA GLY A 227 29.23 37.76 -10.17
C GLY A 227 28.45 38.19 -11.43
N ARG A 228 28.16 37.28 -12.36
CA ARG A 228 27.38 37.56 -13.58
C ARG A 228 26.01 36.89 -13.49
N SER A 229 24.99 37.51 -14.08
CA SER A 229 23.65 36.89 -14.14
C SER A 229 23.72 35.52 -14.81
N GLU A 230 23.09 34.52 -14.20
CA GLU A 230 23.09 33.13 -14.67
C GLU A 230 21.66 32.69 -15.02
N HIS A 231 21.53 31.80 -16.00
CA HIS A 231 20.23 31.27 -16.39
C HIS A 231 19.70 30.33 -15.29
N TYR A 232 18.40 30.40 -15.00
CA TYR A 232 17.75 29.48 -14.08
C TYR A 232 16.31 29.19 -14.50
N ALA A 233 15.83 28.00 -14.13
CA ALA A 233 14.43 27.60 -14.26
C ALA A 233 13.89 27.19 -12.89
N VAL A 234 12.62 27.53 -12.62
CA VAL A 234 11.92 27.10 -11.40
C VAL A 234 10.94 25.99 -11.76
N GLU A 235 11.16 24.81 -11.20
CA GLU A 235 10.38 23.60 -11.43
C GLU A 235 9.56 23.27 -10.19
N ARG A 236 8.33 22.79 -10.38
CA ARG A 236 7.43 22.48 -9.26
C ARG A 236 7.59 21.02 -8.84
N LEU A 237 7.86 20.80 -7.55
CA LEU A 237 7.98 19.49 -6.92
C LEU A 237 6.73 19.17 -6.08
N ALA A 238 6.56 17.91 -5.70
CA ALA A 238 5.45 17.47 -4.85
C ALA A 238 5.45 18.13 -3.46
N ASN A 239 6.62 18.43 -2.90
CA ASN A 239 6.83 19.05 -1.59
C ASN A 239 7.44 20.46 -1.65
N GLY A 240 7.61 21.05 -2.83
CA GLY A 240 8.37 22.29 -2.94
C GLY A 240 8.58 22.83 -4.35
N GLU A 241 9.59 23.68 -4.48
CA GLU A 241 10.08 24.22 -5.75
C GLU A 241 11.58 23.92 -5.89
N ARG A 242 12.01 23.61 -7.11
CA ARG A 242 13.40 23.36 -7.48
C ARG A 242 13.88 24.49 -8.37
N ILE A 243 14.97 25.14 -7.97
CA ILE A 243 15.71 26.06 -8.83
C ILE A 243 16.79 25.26 -9.54
N ARG A 244 16.68 25.14 -10.85
CA ARG A 244 17.70 24.56 -11.70
C ARG A 244 18.55 25.68 -12.29
N ILE A 245 19.81 25.77 -11.87
CA ILE A 245 20.73 26.87 -12.18
C ILE A 245 21.77 26.38 -13.18
N GLY A 246 21.96 27.12 -14.26
CA GLY A 246 22.81 26.75 -15.39
C GLY A 246 22.04 26.64 -16.71
N SER A 247 22.76 26.31 -17.78
CA SER A 247 22.19 26.14 -19.12
C SER A 247 22.19 24.67 -19.57
N ALA A 248 21.11 24.24 -20.21
CA ALA A 248 21.03 22.90 -20.80
C ALA A 248 21.96 22.73 -22.00
N ASP A 249 22.37 23.85 -22.63
CA ASP A 249 23.12 23.86 -23.88
C ASP A 249 24.63 24.01 -23.69
N ALA A 250 25.08 24.33 -22.46
CA ALA A 250 26.48 24.55 -22.14
C ALA A 250 26.98 23.60 -21.04
N MET A 251 28.24 23.18 -21.13
CA MET A 251 28.93 22.49 -20.04
C MET A 251 29.67 23.51 -19.17
N LEU A 252 29.62 23.29 -17.86
CA LEU A 252 30.37 24.07 -16.87
C LEU A 252 31.86 23.67 -16.95
N SER A 253 32.73 24.67 -16.94
CA SER A 253 34.17 24.44 -16.83
C SER A 253 34.51 23.79 -15.48
N PRO A 254 35.39 22.78 -15.43
CA PRO A 254 35.92 22.31 -14.15
C PRO A 254 36.65 23.44 -13.40
N GLY A 255 36.46 23.51 -12.09
CA GLY A 255 37.05 24.53 -11.24
C GLY A 255 36.09 25.06 -10.17
N ARG A 256 36.49 26.18 -9.56
CA ARG A 256 35.69 26.85 -8.54
C ARG A 256 34.67 27.77 -9.18
N HIS A 257 33.43 27.66 -8.72
CA HIS A 257 32.34 28.53 -9.14
C HIS A 257 31.55 29.00 -7.92
N VAL A 258 31.16 30.27 -7.95
CA VAL A 258 30.36 30.89 -6.88
C VAL A 258 28.98 31.19 -7.41
N TYR A 259 27.97 30.54 -6.84
CA TYR A 259 26.57 30.84 -7.11
C TYR A 259 25.99 31.75 -6.03
N GLU A 260 25.20 32.73 -6.42
CA GLU A 260 24.42 33.55 -5.48
C GLU A 260 22.95 33.52 -5.87
N ILE A 261 22.10 33.05 -4.96
CA ILE A 261 20.66 32.89 -5.16
C ILE A 261 19.96 33.86 -4.22
N THR A 262 19.19 34.81 -4.77
CA THR A 262 18.34 35.69 -3.95
C THR A 262 16.88 35.35 -4.18
N TYR A 263 16.14 35.10 -3.09
CA TYR A 263 14.72 34.77 -3.14
C TYR A 263 13.95 35.39 -1.97
N ARG A 264 12.63 35.47 -2.13
CA ARG A 264 11.70 35.99 -1.14
C ARG A 264 10.68 34.93 -0.76
N THR A 265 10.46 34.78 0.54
CA THR A 265 9.41 33.91 1.10
C THR A 265 8.71 34.60 2.26
N SER A 266 7.51 34.16 2.61
CA SER A 266 6.74 34.70 3.74
C SER A 266 6.11 33.56 4.53
N ARG A 267 5.56 33.87 5.71
CA ARG A 267 4.94 32.89 6.63
C ARG A 267 5.94 31.87 7.20
N GLN A 268 7.17 32.32 7.45
CA GLN A 268 8.26 31.50 8.01
C GLN A 268 8.53 31.77 9.50
N LEU A 269 7.80 32.71 10.10
CA LEU A 269 7.95 33.08 11.50
C LEU A 269 6.90 32.38 12.37
N GLY A 270 7.34 31.85 13.50
CA GLY A 270 6.50 31.40 14.59
C GLY A 270 6.13 32.57 15.49
N PHE A 271 4.84 32.71 15.80
CA PHE A 271 4.34 33.74 16.71
C PHE A 271 3.86 33.06 18.01
N PHE A 272 4.61 33.20 19.10
CA PHE A 272 4.28 32.62 20.41
C PHE A 272 3.58 33.64 21.33
N SER A 273 3.29 33.33 22.60
CA SER A 273 2.67 34.32 23.49
C SER A 273 3.66 35.39 23.96
N ASP A 274 4.90 35.02 24.25
CA ASP A 274 5.94 35.87 24.85
C ASP A 274 7.02 36.36 23.86
N HIS A 275 7.16 35.70 22.71
CA HIS A 275 8.19 36.03 21.71
C HIS A 275 7.75 35.68 20.28
N ASP A 276 8.53 36.13 19.30
CA ASP A 276 8.47 35.70 17.90
C ASP A 276 9.76 34.95 17.58
N GLU A 277 9.69 33.98 16.66
CA GLU A 277 10.82 33.09 16.38
C GLU A 277 10.96 32.80 14.88
N LEU A 278 12.19 32.84 14.39
CA LEU A 278 12.57 32.24 13.12
C LEU A 278 13.20 30.87 13.39
N TYR A 279 12.56 29.80 12.92
CA TYR A 279 13.12 28.45 12.85
C TYR A 279 13.48 28.15 11.39
N TRP A 280 14.76 28.11 11.06
CA TRP A 280 15.22 28.11 9.67
C TRP A 280 16.25 27.02 9.38
N ASN A 281 15.98 26.17 8.39
CA ASN A 281 16.95 25.19 7.89
C ASN A 281 17.84 25.85 6.83
N VAL A 282 19.11 26.11 7.19
CA VAL A 282 20.04 26.96 6.43
C VAL A 282 20.36 26.36 5.07
N ASN A 283 20.90 25.15 5.05
CA ASN A 283 21.28 24.45 3.83
C ASN A 283 20.28 23.33 3.45
N GLY A 284 19.58 22.74 4.43
CA GLY A 284 18.74 21.56 4.20
C GLY A 284 19.51 20.24 4.28
N ASN A 285 18.79 19.14 4.41
CA ASN A 285 19.34 17.78 4.53
C ASN A 285 19.33 16.99 3.21
N GLY A 286 18.86 17.58 2.11
CA GLY A 286 18.77 16.91 0.81
C GLY A 286 19.98 17.12 -0.11
N TRP A 287 21.08 17.69 0.39
CA TRP A 287 22.30 17.88 -0.39
C TRP A 287 23.08 16.58 -0.60
N THR A 288 23.52 16.33 -1.83
CA THR A 288 24.38 15.18 -2.17
C THR A 288 25.87 15.46 -1.96
N PHE A 289 26.24 16.73 -1.79
CA PHE A 289 27.63 17.16 -1.60
C PHE A 289 27.96 17.36 -0.12
N ALA A 290 29.23 17.18 0.23
CA ALA A 290 29.79 17.59 1.52
C ALA A 290 30.01 19.11 1.55
N PHE A 291 30.03 19.69 2.75
CA PHE A 291 30.30 21.12 2.97
C PHE A 291 31.56 21.30 3.81
N ASP A 292 32.51 22.10 3.34
CA ASP A 292 33.72 22.43 4.10
C ASP A 292 33.43 23.56 5.11
N ARG A 293 32.67 24.58 4.71
CA ARG A 293 32.22 25.68 5.58
C ARG A 293 30.73 25.97 5.41
N LEU A 294 30.05 26.17 6.53
CA LEU A 294 28.62 26.50 6.58
C LEU A 294 28.38 27.62 7.58
N SER A 295 27.68 28.68 7.15
CA SER A 295 27.33 29.82 7.99
C SER A 295 26.00 30.46 7.60
N ALA A 296 25.41 31.19 8.55
CA ALA A 296 24.21 31.97 8.32
C ALA A 296 24.25 33.29 9.10
N GLU A 297 23.58 34.31 8.58
CA GLU A 297 23.35 35.59 9.25
C GLU A 297 21.86 35.92 9.20
N VAL A 298 21.29 36.36 10.33
CA VAL A 298 19.91 36.82 10.45
C VAL A 298 19.90 38.28 10.85
N ARG A 299 19.17 39.12 10.09
CA ARG A 299 18.98 40.55 10.38
C ARG A 299 17.51 40.86 10.60
N LEU A 300 17.21 41.48 11.75
CA LEU A 300 15.88 41.91 12.15
C LEU A 300 15.56 43.31 11.57
N PRO A 301 14.27 43.66 11.40
CA PRO A 301 13.85 44.94 10.84
C PRO A 301 14.00 46.13 11.83
N ALA A 302 14.31 45.86 13.09
CA ALA A 302 14.53 46.85 14.13
C ALA A 302 15.71 46.43 15.03
N PRO A 303 16.45 47.38 15.63
CA PRO A 303 17.52 47.05 16.56
C PRO A 303 16.94 46.39 17.82
N VAL A 304 17.41 45.18 18.10
CA VAL A 304 17.09 44.42 19.31
C VAL A 304 18.41 44.15 20.04
N PRO A 305 18.51 44.47 21.34
CA PRO A 305 19.71 44.20 22.12
C PRO A 305 20.08 42.72 22.09
N ALA A 306 21.37 42.40 21.95
CA ALA A 306 21.85 41.03 21.85
C ALA A 306 21.39 40.12 23.01
N GLY A 307 21.32 40.66 24.23
CA GLY A 307 20.85 39.93 25.42
C GLY A 307 19.35 39.61 25.44
N ALA A 308 18.55 40.23 24.56
CA ALA A 308 17.13 39.95 24.42
C ALA A 308 16.83 38.88 23.35
N LEU A 309 17.86 38.38 22.65
CA LEU A 309 17.72 37.35 21.63
C LEU A 309 17.86 35.95 22.25
N ARG A 310 16.99 35.03 21.83
CA ARG A 310 17.09 33.60 22.15
C ARG A 310 17.69 32.90 20.93
N LEU A 311 18.93 32.44 21.04
CA LEU A 311 19.69 31.91 19.91
C LEU A 311 20.04 30.43 20.14
N ALA A 312 19.72 29.58 19.17
CA ALA A 312 20.13 28.18 19.16
C ALA A 312 20.38 27.72 17.73
N ALA A 313 21.13 26.64 17.57
CA ALA A 313 21.20 25.90 16.32
C ALA A 313 21.28 24.39 16.59
N TYR A 314 20.98 23.61 15.55
CA TYR A 314 21.04 22.16 15.56
C TYR A 314 21.75 21.68 14.30
N THR A 315 22.71 20.78 14.44
CA THR A 315 23.55 20.28 13.34
C THR A 315 23.45 18.77 13.20
N GLY A 316 23.43 18.27 11.97
CA GLY A 316 23.56 16.85 11.63
C GLY A 316 22.49 16.36 10.66
N LEU A 317 22.21 15.05 10.65
CA LEU A 317 21.15 14.45 9.85
C LEU A 317 19.75 14.93 10.28
N GLN A 318 18.75 14.72 9.43
CA GLN A 318 17.36 15.08 9.74
C GLN A 318 16.91 14.46 11.07
N GLY A 319 16.41 15.29 11.99
CA GLY A 319 15.96 14.88 13.33
C GLY A 319 17.05 14.85 14.41
N SER A 320 18.32 15.00 14.03
CA SER A 320 19.43 15.09 15.01
C SER A 320 19.47 16.47 15.69
N ARG A 321 20.02 16.51 16.91
CA ARG A 321 20.18 17.72 17.73
C ARG A 321 21.66 17.97 18.09
N GLY A 322 22.56 17.82 17.12
CA GLY A 322 23.99 18.08 17.34
C GLY A 322 24.27 19.55 17.62
N SER A 323 25.42 19.83 18.23
CA SER A 323 25.82 21.16 18.74
C SER A 323 27.11 21.72 18.12
N SER A 324 27.46 21.30 16.90
CA SER A 324 28.71 21.70 16.24
C SER A 324 28.62 23.09 15.59
N TYR A 325 28.40 24.14 16.40
CA TYR A 325 28.27 25.52 15.93
C TYR A 325 28.75 26.56 16.96
N GLU A 326 29.05 27.75 16.46
CA GLU A 326 29.29 28.99 17.19
C GLU A 326 28.22 30.01 16.85
N VAL A 327 27.86 30.84 17.84
CA VAL A 327 26.87 31.91 17.69
C VAL A 327 27.51 33.26 18.01
N PHE A 328 27.26 34.23 17.15
CA PHE A 328 27.70 35.62 17.31
C PHE A 328 26.47 36.51 17.35
N ALA A 329 26.01 36.86 18.55
CA ALA A 329 24.93 37.81 18.72
C ALA A 329 25.39 39.23 18.36
N ARG A 330 24.53 40.00 17.69
CA ARG A 330 24.76 41.40 17.33
C ARG A 330 23.50 42.21 17.62
N GLU A 331 23.62 43.52 17.72
CA GLU A 331 22.44 44.36 17.82
C GLU A 331 21.61 44.24 16.53
N GLY A 332 20.33 43.88 16.67
CA GLY A 332 19.43 43.67 15.53
C GLY A 332 19.67 42.38 14.74
N GLY A 333 20.41 41.40 15.26
CA GLY A 333 20.62 40.13 14.53
C GLY A 333 21.55 39.12 15.19
N ALA A 334 21.81 38.02 14.48
CA ALA A 334 22.75 36.99 14.92
C ALA A 334 23.44 36.33 13.73
N ALA A 335 24.68 35.91 13.91
CA ALA A 335 25.39 35.07 12.95
C ALA A 335 25.72 33.70 13.56
N PHE A 336 25.67 32.67 12.73
CA PHE A 336 25.93 31.28 13.09
C PHE A 336 27.02 30.73 12.18
N ARG A 337 27.97 30.00 12.76
CA ARG A 337 29.05 29.35 12.02
C ARG A 337 29.20 27.92 12.50
N ALA A 338 29.33 26.98 11.58
CA ALA A 338 29.59 25.61 11.98
C ALA A 338 31.07 25.39 12.37
N THR A 339 31.32 24.53 13.36
CA THR A 339 32.68 24.27 13.89
C THR A 339 33.37 23.07 13.23
N ARG A 340 32.69 22.39 12.30
CA ARG A 340 33.21 21.24 11.54
C ARG A 340 32.66 21.24 10.12
N ALA A 341 33.27 20.43 9.25
CA ALA A 341 32.73 20.08 7.94
C ALA A 341 31.51 19.15 8.06
N PHE A 342 30.62 19.18 7.07
CA PHE A 342 29.36 18.43 7.02
C PHE A 342 29.44 17.38 5.93
N ALA A 343 29.07 16.14 6.26
CA ALA A 343 28.93 15.07 5.30
C ALA A 343 27.68 15.29 4.42
N PRO A 344 27.56 14.59 3.26
CA PRO A 344 26.33 14.60 2.48
C PRO A 344 25.09 14.33 3.35
N ARG A 345 24.01 15.05 3.08
CA ARG A 345 22.72 15.01 3.82
C ARG A 345 22.72 15.55 5.25
N GLU A 346 23.84 16.03 5.77
CA GLU A 346 23.84 16.79 7.02
C GLU A 346 23.45 18.26 6.77
N GLY A 347 22.82 18.88 7.75
CA GLY A 347 22.44 20.28 7.67
C GLY A 347 22.46 21.00 9.01
N MET A 348 22.35 22.33 8.95
CA MET A 348 22.26 23.20 10.11
C MET A 348 20.90 23.90 10.11
N THR A 349 20.21 23.81 11.23
CA THR A 349 18.97 24.53 11.49
C THR A 349 19.21 25.55 12.59
N ILE A 350 18.85 26.81 12.36
CA ILE A 350 19.01 27.91 13.30
C ILE A 350 17.67 28.32 13.90
N VAL A 351 17.72 28.81 15.13
CA VAL A 351 16.59 29.35 15.86
C VAL A 351 16.96 30.74 16.35
N VAL A 352 16.18 31.74 15.96
CA VAL A 352 16.34 33.14 16.39
C VAL A 352 15.01 33.63 16.95
N GLY A 353 14.92 33.60 18.28
CA GLY A 353 13.81 34.18 19.04
C GLY A 353 14.07 35.64 19.41
N PHE A 354 13.08 36.50 19.26
CA PHE A 354 13.15 37.93 19.58
C PHE A 354 11.83 38.43 20.20
N PRO A 355 11.86 39.57 20.93
CA PRO A 355 10.68 40.11 21.60
C PRO A 355 9.55 40.49 20.60
N LYS A 356 8.32 40.52 21.13
CA LYS A 356 7.15 40.98 20.37
C LYS A 356 7.27 42.43 19.92
N GLY A 357 6.59 42.76 18.82
CA GLY A 357 6.49 44.12 18.29
C GLY A 357 7.59 44.49 17.30
N VAL A 358 8.58 43.61 17.09
CA VAL A 358 9.62 43.76 16.05
C VAL A 358 9.05 43.49 14.66
N VAL A 359 8.12 42.53 14.54
CA VAL A 359 7.44 42.15 13.30
C VAL A 359 5.92 42.26 13.50
N ALA A 360 5.20 42.69 12.47
CA ALA A 360 3.74 42.77 12.48
C ALA A 360 3.12 41.37 12.45
N GLN A 361 2.22 41.09 13.39
CA GLN A 361 1.45 39.85 13.37
C GLN A 361 0.38 39.89 12.28
N PRO A 362 0.12 38.77 11.59
CA PRO A 362 -0.94 38.71 10.60
C PRO A 362 -2.32 38.89 11.25
N SER A 363 -3.16 39.72 10.64
CA SER A 363 -4.53 39.95 11.13
C SER A 363 -5.37 38.67 11.13
N LEU A 364 -6.41 38.63 11.95
CA LEU A 364 -7.36 37.51 11.98
C LEU A 364 -7.95 37.22 10.59
N ALA A 365 -8.28 38.27 9.82
CA ALA A 365 -8.78 38.13 8.45
C ALA A 365 -7.74 37.49 7.51
N ALA A 366 -6.47 37.88 7.61
CA ALA A 366 -5.41 37.27 6.82
C ALA A 366 -5.22 35.79 7.17
N ARG A 367 -5.23 35.44 8.46
CA ARG A 367 -5.13 34.05 8.94
C ARG A 367 -6.31 33.20 8.47
N ALA A 368 -7.53 33.74 8.53
CA ALA A 368 -8.73 33.07 8.05
C ALA A 368 -8.68 32.85 6.53
N GLY A 369 -8.26 33.85 5.76
CA GLY A 369 -8.07 33.72 4.31
C GLY A 369 -7.04 32.66 3.94
N TRP A 370 -5.92 32.59 4.66
CA TRP A 370 -4.90 31.55 4.44
C TRP A 370 -5.43 30.17 4.78
N TRP A 371 -6.15 30.03 5.90
CA TRP A 371 -6.78 28.77 6.28
C TRP A 371 -7.80 28.32 5.22
N LEU A 372 -8.64 29.24 4.73
CA LEU A 372 -9.62 28.94 3.69
C LEU A 372 -8.93 28.52 2.39
N SER A 373 -7.88 29.24 1.98
CA SER A 373 -7.11 28.87 0.78
C SER A 373 -6.42 27.51 0.90
N ALA A 374 -5.94 27.15 2.10
CA ALA A 374 -5.30 25.87 2.36
C ALA A 374 -6.30 24.70 2.49
N ASN A 375 -7.57 25.00 2.76
CA ASN A 375 -8.64 24.01 2.97
C ASN A 375 -9.79 24.16 1.97
N ALA A 376 -9.57 24.83 0.84
CA ALA A 376 -10.63 25.17 -0.12
C ALA A 376 -11.36 23.92 -0.62
N GLY A 377 -10.62 22.83 -0.90
CA GLY A 377 -11.23 21.56 -1.30
C GLY A 377 -12.08 20.91 -0.21
N ALA A 378 -11.64 20.96 1.06
CA ALA A 378 -12.43 20.43 2.19
C ALA A 378 -13.72 21.24 2.38
N VAL A 379 -13.63 22.57 2.30
CA VAL A 379 -14.79 23.47 2.39
C VAL A 379 -15.76 23.23 1.23
N ALA A 380 -15.26 23.08 0.00
CA ALA A 380 -16.08 22.75 -1.15
C ALA A 380 -16.84 21.43 -0.94
N ALA A 381 -16.17 20.37 -0.49
CA ALA A 381 -16.81 19.09 -0.22
C ALA A 381 -17.92 19.19 0.84
N LEU A 382 -17.66 19.89 1.96
CA LEU A 382 -18.65 20.11 3.03
C LEU A 382 -19.85 20.95 2.57
N LEU A 383 -19.62 22.00 1.79
CA LEU A 383 -20.69 22.80 1.19
C LEU A 383 -21.53 21.98 0.22
N GLY A 384 -20.90 21.11 -0.57
CA GLY A 384 -21.58 20.18 -1.46
C GLY A 384 -22.51 19.23 -0.70
N PHE A 385 -22.06 18.71 0.44
CA PHE A 385 -22.89 17.85 1.29
C PHE A 385 -24.08 18.64 1.89
N ALA A 386 -23.84 19.84 2.43
CA ALA A 386 -24.89 20.68 2.96
C ALA A 386 -25.93 21.05 1.88
N LEU A 387 -25.47 21.40 0.67
CA LEU A 387 -26.34 21.71 -0.46
C LEU A 387 -27.15 20.49 -0.90
N LEU A 388 -26.53 19.33 -1.02
CA LEU A 388 -27.20 18.07 -1.35
C LEU A 388 -28.33 17.78 -0.36
N PHE A 389 -28.02 17.82 0.94
CA PHE A 389 -28.99 17.54 1.99
C PHE A 389 -30.13 18.56 1.97
N ALA A 390 -29.81 19.86 1.91
CA ALA A 390 -30.81 20.92 1.88
C ALA A 390 -31.72 20.81 0.65
N PHE A 391 -31.15 20.53 -0.52
CA PHE A 391 -31.90 20.33 -1.76
C PHE A 391 -32.84 19.12 -1.66
N LEU A 392 -32.33 17.95 -1.24
CA LEU A 392 -33.15 16.74 -1.14
C LEU A 392 -34.21 16.86 -0.05
N TYR A 393 -33.91 17.49 1.08
CA TYR A 393 -34.88 17.78 2.14
C TYR A 393 -36.00 18.68 1.63
N TRP A 394 -35.65 19.77 0.93
CA TRP A 394 -36.64 20.68 0.33
C TRP A 394 -37.51 19.95 -0.71
N ARG A 395 -36.90 19.13 -1.57
CA ARG A 395 -37.64 18.32 -2.54
C ARG A 395 -38.54 17.29 -1.88
N TRP A 396 -38.07 16.60 -0.86
CA TRP A 396 -38.88 15.66 -0.08
C TRP A 396 -40.09 16.35 0.55
N TRP A 397 -39.91 17.52 1.15
CA TRP A 397 -41.03 18.28 1.72
C TRP A 397 -42.08 18.69 0.67
N LEU A 398 -41.65 18.97 -0.56
CA LEU A 398 -42.56 19.36 -1.65
C LEU A 398 -43.28 18.20 -2.33
N VAL A 399 -42.60 17.07 -2.56
CA VAL A 399 -43.11 15.98 -3.42
C VAL A 399 -43.00 14.57 -2.83
N GLY A 400 -42.29 14.40 -1.72
CA GLY A 400 -42.09 13.11 -1.05
C GLY A 400 -43.01 12.88 0.16
N VAL A 401 -43.79 13.89 0.56
CA VAL A 401 -44.83 13.74 1.59
C VAL A 401 -46.12 13.27 0.92
N ASP A 402 -46.68 12.17 1.40
CA ASP A 402 -47.93 11.63 0.89
C ASP A 402 -49.10 12.64 1.04
N PRO A 403 -50.06 12.65 0.10
CA PRO A 403 -51.30 13.39 0.26
C PRO A 403 -52.04 13.01 1.55
N GLN A 404 -52.83 13.94 2.11
CA GLN A 404 -53.56 13.68 3.34
C GLN A 404 -54.47 12.44 3.22
N PRO A 405 -54.48 11.54 4.21
CA PRO A 405 -55.33 10.35 4.20
C PRO A 405 -56.81 10.74 4.29
N GLY A 406 -57.65 10.02 3.56
CA GLY A 406 -59.09 10.09 3.73
C GLY A 406 -59.57 9.41 5.03
N PRO A 407 -60.87 9.51 5.35
CA PRO A 407 -61.46 8.79 6.47
C PRO A 407 -61.30 7.28 6.29
N ARG A 408 -60.70 6.61 7.28
CA ARG A 408 -60.49 5.16 7.27
C ARG A 408 -61.73 4.45 7.81
N PHE A 409 -62.39 3.67 6.96
CA PHE A 409 -63.49 2.82 7.35
C PHE A 409 -63.12 1.35 7.09
N PRO A 410 -63.49 0.42 7.98
CA PRO A 410 -63.34 -1.01 7.72
C PRO A 410 -64.00 -1.39 6.40
N ARG A 411 -63.25 -2.07 5.53
CA ARG A 411 -63.76 -2.62 4.27
C ARG A 411 -63.72 -4.14 4.32
N TYR A 412 -64.86 -4.76 4.07
CA TYR A 412 -65.02 -6.23 4.12
C TYR A 412 -64.64 -6.92 2.82
N GLU A 413 -64.48 -6.15 1.74
CA GLU A 413 -64.11 -6.67 0.42
C GLU A 413 -62.81 -6.02 -0.06
N PRO A 414 -61.97 -6.75 -0.82
CA PRO A 414 -60.79 -6.17 -1.42
C PRO A 414 -61.20 -5.15 -2.50
N PRO A 415 -60.35 -4.17 -2.82
CA PRO A 415 -60.64 -3.25 -3.91
C PRO A 415 -60.88 -4.02 -5.22
N PRO A 416 -61.88 -3.64 -6.01
CA PRO A 416 -62.33 -4.42 -7.16
C PRO A 416 -61.21 -4.56 -8.21
N GLY A 417 -61.04 -5.79 -8.72
CA GLY A 417 -60.05 -6.11 -9.75
C GLY A 417 -58.59 -6.20 -9.25
N LEU A 418 -58.34 -6.15 -7.94
CA LEU A 418 -57.00 -6.28 -7.37
C LEU A 418 -56.79 -7.62 -6.68
N GLY A 419 -55.84 -8.40 -7.19
CA GLY A 419 -55.35 -9.59 -6.50
C GLY A 419 -54.42 -9.26 -5.33
N PRO A 420 -54.13 -10.22 -4.43
CA PRO A 420 -53.29 -10.01 -3.24
C PRO A 420 -51.87 -9.53 -3.56
N GLY A 421 -51.26 -10.05 -4.64
CA GLY A 421 -49.95 -9.59 -5.10
C GLY A 421 -49.94 -8.11 -5.51
N ALA A 422 -51.02 -7.65 -6.16
CA ALA A 422 -51.21 -6.25 -6.53
C ALA A 422 -51.49 -5.36 -5.31
N VAL A 423 -52.32 -5.83 -4.36
CA VAL A 423 -52.57 -5.14 -3.08
C VAL A 423 -51.27 -4.90 -2.33
N ARG A 424 -50.39 -5.91 -2.25
CA ARG A 424 -49.10 -5.75 -1.60
C ARG A 424 -48.16 -4.82 -2.36
N TYR A 425 -48.15 -4.90 -3.69
CA TYR A 425 -47.35 -4.01 -4.52
C TYR A 425 -47.72 -2.53 -4.29
N LEU A 426 -49.03 -2.25 -4.18
CA LEU A 426 -49.57 -0.93 -3.85
C LEU A 426 -49.20 -0.50 -2.42
N ASP A 427 -49.35 -1.41 -1.46
CA ASP A 427 -49.02 -1.14 -0.06
C ASP A 427 -47.53 -0.85 0.19
N ARG A 428 -46.64 -1.47 -0.60
CA ARG A 428 -45.18 -1.33 -0.44
C ARG A 428 -44.54 -0.38 -1.46
N MET A 429 -45.33 0.21 -2.36
CA MET A 429 -44.86 0.98 -3.53
C MET A 429 -43.78 0.26 -4.35
N GLY A 430 -43.84 -1.07 -4.41
CA GLY A 430 -42.76 -1.88 -4.95
C GLY A 430 -43.04 -3.37 -4.89
N PHE A 431 -42.24 -4.14 -5.62
CA PHE A 431 -42.39 -5.59 -5.72
C PHE A 431 -41.40 -6.30 -4.81
N ASP A 432 -41.92 -7.05 -3.83
CA ASP A 432 -41.11 -7.91 -2.98
C ASP A 432 -41.53 -9.38 -3.11
N ASN A 433 -40.82 -10.27 -2.42
CA ASN A 433 -41.01 -11.71 -2.54
C ASN A 433 -42.41 -12.16 -2.12
N LYS A 434 -43.01 -11.44 -1.16
CA LYS A 434 -44.35 -11.72 -0.67
C LYS A 434 -45.42 -11.31 -1.70
N CYS A 435 -45.15 -10.37 -2.63
CA CYS A 435 -46.07 -10.07 -3.72
C CYS A 435 -46.28 -11.32 -4.59
N PHE A 436 -45.18 -11.98 -4.96
CA PHE A 436 -45.20 -13.21 -5.76
C PHE A 436 -45.85 -14.37 -5.01
N ALA A 437 -45.45 -14.60 -3.75
CA ALA A 437 -45.99 -15.69 -2.96
C ALA A 437 -47.50 -15.51 -2.66
N ALA A 438 -47.98 -14.28 -2.43
CA ALA A 438 -49.40 -14.01 -2.25
C ALA A 438 -50.20 -14.22 -3.55
N ALA A 439 -49.64 -13.89 -4.72
CA ALA A 439 -50.25 -14.18 -6.01
C ALA A 439 -50.34 -15.69 -6.30
N LEU A 440 -49.32 -16.47 -5.92
CA LEU A 440 -49.36 -17.93 -5.99
C LEU A 440 -50.48 -18.51 -5.12
N LEU A 441 -50.59 -18.06 -3.88
CA LEU A 441 -51.67 -18.48 -2.97
C LEU A 441 -53.06 -18.12 -3.52
N ASP A 442 -53.22 -16.94 -4.11
CA ASP A 442 -54.51 -16.52 -4.68
C ASP A 442 -54.94 -17.38 -5.87
N LEU A 443 -54.01 -17.67 -6.78
CA LEU A 443 -54.25 -18.61 -7.89
C LEU A 443 -54.59 -20.02 -7.36
N GLY A 444 -53.98 -20.43 -6.25
CA GLY A 444 -54.35 -21.65 -5.54
C GLY A 444 -55.78 -21.60 -4.99
N ALA A 445 -56.12 -20.53 -4.27
CA ALA A 445 -57.45 -20.33 -3.71
C ALA A 445 -58.55 -20.28 -4.79
N ARG A 446 -58.27 -19.70 -5.96
CA ARG A 446 -59.17 -19.74 -7.13
C ARG A 446 -59.14 -21.06 -7.91
N GLY A 447 -58.27 -21.99 -7.50
CA GLY A 447 -58.22 -23.37 -7.97
C GLY A 447 -57.43 -23.59 -9.25
N PHE A 448 -56.62 -22.63 -9.71
CA PHE A 448 -55.77 -22.74 -10.91
C PHE A 448 -54.54 -23.64 -10.68
N LEU A 449 -53.99 -23.62 -9.46
CA LEU A 449 -52.81 -24.38 -9.08
C LEU A 449 -52.98 -25.05 -7.72
N LYS A 450 -52.10 -26.02 -7.42
CA LYS A 450 -51.93 -26.65 -6.11
C LYS A 450 -50.48 -26.51 -5.68
N ILE A 451 -50.27 -26.24 -4.40
CA ILE A 451 -48.95 -26.08 -3.78
C ILE A 451 -48.79 -27.22 -2.78
N ARG A 452 -47.70 -27.98 -2.91
CA ARG A 452 -47.31 -29.02 -1.95
C ARG A 452 -45.95 -28.67 -1.35
N GLU A 453 -45.89 -28.52 -0.05
CA GLU A 453 -44.67 -28.22 0.72
C GLU A 453 -44.16 -29.50 1.39
N HIS A 454 -42.88 -29.79 1.18
CA HIS A 454 -42.16 -30.91 1.78
C HIS A 454 -40.74 -30.50 2.13
N GLY A 455 -40.51 -30.19 3.41
CA GLY A 455 -39.18 -29.86 3.93
C GLY A 455 -38.60 -28.54 3.39
N GLY A 456 -39.44 -27.52 3.19
CA GLY A 456 -39.03 -26.22 2.65
C GLY A 456 -38.79 -26.18 1.14
N VAL A 457 -39.24 -27.22 0.43
CA VAL A 457 -39.35 -27.28 -1.03
C VAL A 457 -40.82 -27.25 -1.42
N TYR A 458 -41.15 -26.51 -2.48
CA TYR A 458 -42.53 -26.26 -2.89
C TYR A 458 -42.77 -26.76 -4.31
N ASP A 459 -43.59 -27.80 -4.47
CA ASP A 459 -44.06 -28.25 -5.77
C ASP A 459 -45.36 -27.54 -6.14
N ILE A 460 -45.34 -26.87 -7.29
CA ILE A 460 -46.48 -26.13 -7.82
C ILE A 460 -47.01 -26.83 -9.06
N GLU A 461 -48.25 -27.30 -8.99
CA GLU A 461 -48.90 -28.11 -10.02
C GLU A 461 -50.15 -27.40 -10.58
N ARG A 462 -50.29 -27.35 -11.91
CA ARG A 462 -51.49 -26.79 -12.57
C ARG A 462 -52.66 -27.78 -12.51
N THR A 463 -53.85 -27.32 -12.12
CA THR A 463 -55.05 -28.17 -11.94
C THR A 463 -55.89 -28.36 -13.20
N GLY A 464 -55.68 -27.53 -14.22
CA GLY A 464 -56.48 -27.49 -15.46
C GLY A 464 -57.72 -26.59 -15.40
N ARG A 465 -58.05 -26.01 -14.24
CA ARG A 465 -59.15 -25.03 -14.10
C ARG A 465 -58.74 -23.68 -14.69
N GLU A 466 -59.63 -23.05 -15.46
CA GLU A 466 -59.42 -21.68 -15.93
C GLU A 466 -59.89 -20.65 -14.90
N VAL A 467 -59.17 -19.54 -14.81
CA VAL A 467 -59.45 -18.42 -13.91
C VAL A 467 -59.33 -17.09 -14.66
N GLU A 468 -60.05 -16.08 -14.20
CA GLU A 468 -59.88 -14.70 -14.66
C GLU A 468 -58.54 -14.14 -14.19
N TRP A 469 -57.77 -13.49 -15.06
CA TRP A 469 -56.43 -12.98 -14.72
C TRP A 469 -56.50 -11.62 -14.04
N LEU A 470 -55.98 -11.53 -12.81
CA LEU A 470 -55.79 -10.23 -12.14
C LEU A 470 -54.42 -9.63 -12.52
N PRO A 471 -54.22 -8.32 -12.31
CA PRO A 471 -52.98 -7.65 -12.66
C PRO A 471 -51.75 -8.34 -12.06
N GLY A 472 -50.79 -8.68 -12.93
CA GLY A 472 -49.51 -9.29 -12.53
C GLY A 472 -49.49 -10.81 -12.38
N GLU A 473 -50.62 -11.50 -12.54
CA GLU A 473 -50.69 -12.96 -12.30
C GLU A 473 -50.44 -13.82 -13.53
N LYS A 474 -50.76 -13.31 -14.72
CA LYS A 474 -50.60 -14.04 -15.98
C LYS A 474 -49.19 -14.65 -16.17
N PRO A 475 -48.08 -13.97 -15.86
CA PRO A 475 -46.75 -14.59 -16.03
C PRO A 475 -46.58 -15.90 -15.24
N ILE A 476 -47.30 -16.09 -14.13
CA ILE A 476 -47.27 -17.34 -13.35
C ILE A 476 -47.79 -18.52 -14.17
N SER A 477 -48.76 -18.31 -15.08
CA SER A 477 -49.21 -19.39 -15.97
C SER A 477 -48.13 -19.84 -16.93
N ASP A 478 -47.31 -18.91 -17.41
CA ASP A 478 -46.26 -19.19 -18.39
C ASP A 478 -45.09 -19.95 -17.75
N MET A 479 -44.95 -19.85 -16.42
CA MET A 479 -44.02 -20.64 -15.62
C MET A 479 -44.48 -22.10 -15.44
N LEU A 480 -45.80 -22.33 -15.39
CA LEU A 480 -46.38 -23.65 -15.12
C LEU A 480 -46.59 -24.43 -16.41
N LEU A 481 -45.93 -25.60 -16.53
CA LEU A 481 -46.02 -26.51 -17.68
C LEU A 481 -47.44 -27.11 -17.84
N ALA A 482 -47.62 -28.00 -18.83
CA ALA A 482 -48.87 -28.73 -19.04
C ALA A 482 -49.35 -29.44 -17.74
N PRO A 483 -50.67 -29.64 -17.55
CA PRO A 483 -51.21 -30.30 -16.36
C PRO A 483 -50.49 -31.63 -16.07
N GLY A 484 -50.09 -31.84 -14.81
CA GLY A 484 -49.34 -33.04 -14.36
C GLY A 484 -47.81 -32.92 -14.33
N HIS A 485 -47.24 -31.77 -14.72
CA HIS A 485 -45.80 -31.48 -14.57
C HIS A 485 -45.57 -30.42 -13.49
N PRO A 486 -45.27 -30.80 -12.24
CA PRO A 486 -45.03 -29.83 -11.17
C PRO A 486 -43.74 -29.05 -11.39
N VAL A 487 -43.76 -27.76 -11.03
CA VAL A 487 -42.58 -26.91 -10.97
C VAL A 487 -42.12 -26.81 -9.52
N THR A 488 -40.93 -27.31 -9.25
CA THR A 488 -40.32 -27.30 -7.92
C THR A 488 -39.60 -25.99 -7.65
N ILE A 489 -39.95 -25.31 -6.55
CA ILE A 489 -39.24 -24.13 -6.04
C ILE A 489 -38.54 -24.53 -4.75
N GLY A 490 -37.21 -24.60 -4.80
CA GLY A 490 -36.33 -24.84 -3.65
C GLY A 490 -35.45 -23.64 -3.33
N LYS A 491 -34.49 -23.83 -2.41
CA LYS A 491 -33.51 -22.78 -2.04
C LYS A 491 -32.46 -22.54 -3.13
N GLU A 492 -32.42 -23.38 -4.16
CA GLU A 492 -31.52 -23.26 -5.29
C GLU A 492 -32.04 -22.24 -6.32
N TYR A 493 -31.10 -21.54 -6.94
CA TYR A 493 -31.40 -20.56 -7.98
C TYR A 493 -32.11 -21.20 -9.18
N SER A 494 -33.26 -20.63 -9.57
CA SER A 494 -34.06 -21.05 -10.72
C SER A 494 -34.30 -19.87 -11.67
N PRO A 495 -33.67 -19.87 -12.87
CA PRO A 495 -33.86 -18.82 -13.86
C PRO A 495 -35.33 -18.61 -14.26
N GLY A 496 -36.13 -19.68 -14.26
CA GLY A 496 -37.57 -19.62 -14.57
C GLY A 496 -38.36 -18.85 -13.52
N VAL A 497 -38.07 -19.08 -12.23
CA VAL A 497 -38.68 -18.35 -11.11
C VAL A 497 -38.28 -16.87 -11.15
N GLN A 498 -36.99 -16.57 -11.34
CA GLN A 498 -36.51 -15.19 -11.47
C GLN A 498 -37.21 -14.45 -12.61
N ARG A 499 -37.21 -15.04 -13.81
CA ARG A 499 -37.82 -14.43 -15.01
C ARG A 499 -39.31 -14.17 -14.80
N THR A 500 -40.03 -15.12 -14.21
CA THR A 500 -41.46 -15.00 -13.93
C THR A 500 -41.73 -13.87 -12.94
N ARG A 501 -40.94 -13.79 -11.87
CA ARG A 501 -41.01 -12.73 -10.87
C ARG A 501 -40.76 -11.35 -11.49
N GLU A 502 -39.72 -11.21 -12.30
CA GLU A 502 -39.42 -9.95 -13.01
C GLU A 502 -40.54 -9.55 -13.97
N LEU A 503 -41.17 -10.51 -14.65
CA LEU A 503 -42.33 -10.25 -15.50
C LEU A 503 -43.55 -9.81 -14.68
N CYS A 504 -43.81 -10.43 -13.52
CA CYS A 504 -44.87 -10.01 -12.60
C CYS A 504 -44.64 -8.56 -12.14
N GLU A 505 -43.41 -8.24 -11.72
CA GLU A 505 -43.02 -6.89 -11.31
C GLU A 505 -43.22 -5.88 -12.43
N ARG A 506 -42.74 -6.17 -13.65
CA ARG A 506 -42.91 -5.28 -14.81
C ARG A 506 -44.38 -5.07 -15.16
N MET A 507 -45.20 -6.11 -15.12
CA MET A 507 -46.64 -6.01 -15.40
C MET A 507 -47.35 -5.13 -14.37
N LEU A 508 -47.04 -5.30 -13.08
CA LEU A 508 -47.58 -4.45 -12.01
C LEU A 508 -47.08 -3.00 -12.13
N ALA A 509 -45.80 -2.81 -12.46
CA ALA A 509 -45.23 -1.48 -12.68
C ALA A 509 -45.82 -0.76 -13.88
N LEU A 510 -46.10 -1.47 -14.99
CA LEU A 510 -46.77 -0.89 -16.15
C LEU A 510 -48.24 -0.55 -15.85
N HIS A 511 -48.92 -1.40 -15.07
CA HIS A 511 -50.34 -1.21 -14.77
C HIS A 511 -50.57 -0.11 -13.72
N PHE A 512 -49.69 0.00 -12.70
CA PHE A 512 -49.90 0.90 -11.56
C PHE A 512 -48.87 2.04 -11.44
N GLY A 513 -47.68 1.90 -12.02
CA GLY A 513 -46.47 2.68 -11.70
C GLY A 513 -46.65 4.19 -11.71
N GLU A 514 -46.85 4.80 -12.89
CA GLU A 514 -46.93 6.27 -13.01
C GLU A 514 -48.28 6.84 -12.54
N LYS A 515 -49.33 6.01 -12.50
CA LYS A 515 -50.67 6.46 -12.13
C LYS A 515 -50.85 6.59 -10.61
N PHE A 516 -50.27 5.67 -9.84
CA PHE A 516 -50.50 5.57 -8.40
C PHE A 516 -49.29 5.98 -7.55
N PHE A 517 -48.09 6.11 -8.13
CA PHE A 517 -46.89 6.56 -7.40
C PHE A 517 -46.14 7.65 -8.14
N SER A 518 -45.54 8.56 -7.38
CA SER A 518 -44.56 9.53 -7.86
C SER A 518 -43.20 9.17 -7.27
N ARG A 519 -42.32 8.55 -8.09
CA ARG A 519 -40.97 8.16 -7.66
C ARG A 519 -40.00 9.34 -7.55
N ASN A 520 -40.37 10.51 -8.09
CA ASN A 520 -39.58 11.74 -8.02
C ASN A 520 -38.12 11.58 -8.50
N LEU A 521 -37.89 10.69 -9.47
CA LEU A 521 -36.56 10.27 -9.91
C LEU A 521 -35.69 11.43 -10.40
N GLY A 522 -36.30 12.44 -11.04
CA GLY A 522 -35.58 13.65 -11.45
C GLY A 522 -34.95 14.40 -10.27
N SER A 523 -35.64 14.50 -9.13
CA SER A 523 -35.10 15.15 -7.92
C SER A 523 -33.93 14.34 -7.35
N PHE A 524 -34.04 13.01 -7.35
CA PHE A 524 -32.95 12.13 -6.93
C PHE A 524 -31.72 12.28 -7.82
N ILE A 525 -31.92 12.27 -9.15
CA ILE A 525 -30.84 12.44 -10.14
C ILE A 525 -30.16 13.80 -9.96
N THR A 526 -30.92 14.89 -9.79
CA THR A 526 -30.32 16.21 -9.52
C THR A 526 -29.46 16.21 -8.25
N GLY A 527 -29.93 15.55 -7.18
CA GLY A 527 -29.13 15.36 -5.97
C GLY A 527 -27.84 14.58 -6.24
N ALA A 528 -27.92 13.47 -6.98
CA ALA A 528 -26.74 12.69 -7.35
C ALA A 528 -25.73 13.51 -8.18
N VAL A 529 -26.20 14.35 -9.10
CA VAL A 529 -25.36 15.27 -9.89
C VAL A 529 -24.66 16.29 -8.99
N ILE A 530 -25.36 16.90 -8.03
CA ILE A 530 -24.76 17.80 -7.03
C ILE A 530 -23.66 17.07 -6.26
N ALA A 531 -23.92 15.85 -5.79
CA ALA A 531 -22.94 15.06 -5.05
C ALA A 531 -21.67 14.82 -5.86
N VAL A 532 -21.80 14.35 -7.10
CA VAL A 532 -20.67 14.09 -8.00
C VAL A 532 -19.89 15.37 -8.32
N ALA A 533 -20.59 16.46 -8.65
CA ALA A 533 -19.95 17.73 -8.99
C ALA A 533 -19.07 18.27 -7.85
N PHE A 534 -19.57 18.23 -6.61
CA PHE A 534 -18.81 18.71 -5.45
C PHE A 534 -17.70 17.75 -5.00
N CYS A 535 -17.84 16.44 -5.24
CA CYS A 535 -16.75 15.49 -5.05
C CYS A 535 -15.60 15.78 -6.01
N VAL A 536 -15.91 15.99 -7.29
CA VAL A 536 -14.92 16.36 -8.32
C VAL A 536 -14.28 17.70 -7.98
N LEU A 537 -15.06 18.70 -7.57
CA LEU A 537 -14.54 20.00 -7.17
C LEU A 537 -13.58 19.87 -5.96
N GLY A 538 -13.94 19.07 -4.96
CA GLY A 538 -13.07 18.79 -3.82
C GLY A 538 -11.75 18.14 -4.23
N LEU A 539 -11.78 17.19 -5.16
CA LEU A 539 -10.58 16.54 -5.72
C LEU A 539 -9.70 17.54 -6.50
N VAL A 540 -10.30 18.35 -7.37
CA VAL A 540 -9.59 19.38 -8.17
C VAL A 540 -8.92 20.42 -7.26
N LEU A 541 -9.55 20.74 -6.13
CA LEU A 541 -9.03 21.67 -5.12
C LEU A 541 -8.14 20.99 -4.07
N GLU A 542 -7.62 19.79 -4.36
CA GLU A 542 -6.67 19.03 -3.53
C GLU A 542 -7.17 18.81 -2.08
N ALA A 543 -8.45 18.49 -1.90
CA ALA A 543 -9.00 18.19 -0.57
C ALA A 543 -8.27 17.01 0.11
N PRO A 544 -8.08 17.05 1.45
CA PRO A 544 -7.51 15.93 2.18
C PRO A 544 -8.31 14.64 1.98
N ALA A 545 -7.64 13.54 1.66
CA ALA A 545 -8.30 12.27 1.34
C ALA A 545 -9.23 11.77 2.46
N ALA A 546 -8.82 11.92 3.72
CA ALA A 546 -9.65 11.54 4.87
C ALA A 546 -10.99 12.31 4.91
N VAL A 547 -10.96 13.62 4.61
CA VAL A 547 -12.17 14.44 4.56
C VAL A 547 -13.07 14.00 3.40
N LEU A 548 -12.50 13.76 2.21
CA LEU A 548 -13.26 13.28 1.07
C LEU A 548 -13.96 11.95 1.35
N VAL A 549 -13.28 10.97 1.94
CA VAL A 549 -13.88 9.66 2.27
C VAL A 549 -15.08 9.83 3.20
N VAL A 550 -14.95 10.63 4.26
CA VAL A 550 -16.05 10.88 5.21
C VAL A 550 -17.21 11.60 4.52
N VAL A 551 -16.94 12.64 3.74
CA VAL A 551 -17.98 13.42 3.06
C VAL A 551 -18.69 12.62 1.99
N VAL A 552 -17.96 11.85 1.17
CA VAL A 552 -18.54 10.95 0.16
C VAL A 552 -19.42 9.89 0.82
N GLY A 553 -18.96 9.30 1.94
CA GLY A 553 -19.76 8.36 2.72
C GLY A 553 -21.06 8.99 3.23
N ALA A 554 -20.99 10.21 3.77
CA ALA A 554 -22.17 10.96 4.22
C ALA A 554 -23.14 11.32 3.07
N MET A 555 -22.61 11.70 1.90
CA MET A 555 -23.41 11.94 0.69
C MET A 555 -24.11 10.67 0.21
N ALA A 556 -23.41 9.54 0.17
CA ALA A 556 -23.97 8.25 -0.22
C ALA A 556 -25.09 7.82 0.75
N LEU A 557 -24.88 7.96 2.06
CA LEU A 557 -25.90 7.69 3.06
C LEU A 557 -27.13 8.60 2.90
N THR A 558 -26.91 9.87 2.58
CA THR A 558 -27.98 10.84 2.32
C THR A 558 -28.78 10.44 1.09
N LEU A 559 -28.12 10.06 -0.01
CA LEU A 559 -28.80 9.54 -1.20
C LEU A 559 -29.59 8.27 -0.87
N LEU A 560 -29.02 7.31 -0.15
CA LEU A 560 -29.74 6.10 0.26
C LEU A 560 -30.98 6.40 1.12
N LEU A 561 -30.87 7.37 2.05
CA LEU A 561 -31.98 7.82 2.86
C LEU A 561 -33.10 8.40 1.99
N PHE A 562 -32.76 9.36 1.11
CA PHE A 562 -33.75 10.03 0.27
C PHE A 562 -34.26 9.17 -0.89
N TRP A 563 -33.53 8.13 -1.31
CA TRP A 563 -34.05 7.09 -2.20
C TRP A 563 -35.28 6.40 -1.60
N ARG A 564 -35.27 6.21 -0.28
CA ARG A 564 -36.39 5.60 0.45
C ARG A 564 -37.50 6.60 0.80
N LEU A 565 -37.18 7.87 1.01
CA LEU A 565 -38.15 8.89 1.44
C LEU A 565 -38.83 9.65 0.29
N LEU A 566 -38.21 9.74 -0.90
CA LEU A 566 -38.76 10.50 -2.02
C LEU A 566 -39.97 9.86 -2.73
N PRO A 567 -40.13 8.52 -2.81
CA PRO A 567 -41.33 7.93 -3.36
C PRO A 567 -42.57 8.31 -2.53
N ALA A 568 -43.62 8.78 -3.19
CA ALA A 568 -44.89 9.15 -2.56
C ALA A 568 -46.09 8.64 -3.37
N TYR A 569 -47.22 8.46 -2.70
CA TYR A 569 -48.48 8.14 -3.37
C TYR A 569 -49.00 9.33 -4.18
N SER A 570 -49.52 9.08 -5.39
CA SER A 570 -50.33 10.08 -6.10
C SER A 570 -51.69 10.26 -5.39
N VAL A 571 -52.48 11.27 -5.74
CA VAL A 571 -53.83 11.44 -5.15
C VAL A 571 -54.73 10.22 -5.39
N PRO A 572 -54.80 9.63 -6.60
CA PRO A 572 -55.46 8.34 -6.80
C PRO A 572 -54.81 7.18 -6.02
N GLY A 573 -53.47 7.16 -5.92
CA GLY A 573 -52.69 6.22 -5.11
C GLY A 573 -53.11 6.21 -3.66
N ARG A 574 -53.19 7.40 -3.05
CA ARG A 574 -53.55 7.58 -1.65
C ARG A 574 -54.96 7.08 -1.37
N LYS A 575 -55.92 7.39 -2.25
CA LYS A 575 -57.30 6.89 -2.12
C LYS A 575 -57.33 5.37 -2.13
N LEU A 576 -56.61 4.73 -3.06
CA LEU A 576 -56.55 3.28 -3.15
C LEU A 576 -55.86 2.67 -1.92
N GLN A 577 -54.80 3.30 -1.42
CA GLN A 577 -54.13 2.91 -0.19
C GLN A 577 -55.06 3.00 1.03
N ASP A 578 -55.92 4.01 1.11
CA ASP A 578 -56.90 4.11 2.19
C ASP A 578 -57.93 2.96 2.13
N GLU A 579 -58.28 2.46 0.94
CA GLU A 579 -59.11 1.26 0.79
C GLU A 579 -58.39 -0.01 1.27
N ILE A 580 -57.11 -0.14 0.94
CA ILE A 580 -56.24 -1.23 1.37
C ILE A 580 -56.05 -1.20 2.90
N ASP A 581 -55.85 -0.02 3.48
CA ASP A 581 -55.76 0.18 4.93
C ASP A 581 -57.09 -0.20 5.62
N GLY A 582 -58.24 0.11 5.00
CA GLY A 582 -59.56 -0.31 5.47
C GLY A 582 -59.76 -1.83 5.44
N LEU A 583 -59.25 -2.51 4.40
CA LEU A 583 -59.22 -3.97 4.34
C LEU A 583 -58.29 -4.54 5.41
N ARG A 584 -57.08 -3.98 5.59
CA ARG A 584 -56.16 -4.39 6.65
C ARG A 584 -56.81 -4.28 8.01
N GLN A 585 -57.53 -3.18 8.26
CA GLN A 585 -58.27 -2.99 9.52
C GLN A 585 -59.25 -4.14 9.75
N TYR A 586 -60.05 -4.52 8.75
CA TYR A 586 -60.96 -5.66 8.87
C TYR A 586 -60.23 -6.98 9.17
N LEU A 587 -59.16 -7.27 8.44
CA LEU A 587 -58.40 -8.53 8.57
C LEU A 587 -57.60 -8.62 9.89
N SER A 588 -57.25 -7.46 10.48
CA SER A 588 -56.50 -7.38 11.74
C SER A 588 -57.34 -7.48 13.01
N VAL A 589 -58.67 -7.45 12.91
CA VAL A 589 -59.55 -7.46 14.09
C VAL A 589 -59.78 -8.90 14.55
N ALA A 590 -59.26 -9.24 15.73
CA ALA A 590 -59.44 -10.54 16.37
C ALA A 590 -60.70 -10.63 17.27
N GLU A 591 -61.10 -9.52 17.89
CA GLU A 591 -62.17 -9.51 18.90
C GLU A 591 -63.59 -9.64 18.31
N ALA A 592 -64.35 -10.62 18.80
CA ALA A 592 -65.71 -10.90 18.34
C ALA A 592 -66.69 -9.73 18.56
N ASP A 593 -66.63 -9.02 19.69
CA ASP A 593 -67.53 -7.89 19.97
C ASP A 593 -67.21 -6.66 19.12
N THR A 594 -65.96 -6.50 18.73
CA THR A 594 -65.49 -5.44 17.84
C THR A 594 -65.95 -5.71 16.40
N LEU A 595 -66.00 -6.99 15.98
CA LEU A 595 -66.62 -7.42 14.72
C LEU A 595 -68.14 -7.26 14.69
N ARG A 596 -68.82 -7.56 15.79
CA ARG A 596 -70.27 -7.34 15.93
C ARG A 596 -70.63 -5.85 15.83
N ARG A 597 -69.85 -4.98 16.48
CA ARG A 597 -69.99 -3.52 16.35
C ARG A 597 -69.75 -3.02 14.93
N MET A 598 -68.85 -3.68 14.20
CA MET A 598 -68.60 -3.42 12.79
C MET A 598 -69.65 -4.04 11.85
N LYS A 599 -70.56 -4.90 12.31
CA LYS A 599 -71.48 -5.67 11.44
C LYS A 599 -70.73 -6.49 10.37
N ALA A 600 -69.60 -7.10 10.75
CA ALA A 600 -68.80 -7.93 9.86
C ALA A 600 -69.59 -9.14 9.31
N PRO A 601 -69.24 -9.66 8.12
CA PRO A 601 -69.83 -10.87 7.55
C PRO A 601 -69.70 -12.12 8.47
N PRO A 602 -70.57 -13.14 8.28
CA PRO A 602 -70.53 -14.37 9.07
C PRO A 602 -69.27 -15.18 8.76
N GLN A 603 -68.55 -15.57 9.81
CA GLN A 603 -67.28 -16.29 9.72
C GLN A 603 -67.46 -17.73 9.21
N THR A 604 -67.14 -17.96 7.94
CA THR A 604 -67.21 -19.29 7.30
C THR A 604 -65.84 -19.80 6.86
N ALA A 605 -65.69 -21.11 6.75
CA ALA A 605 -64.46 -21.73 6.22
C ALA A 605 -64.11 -21.23 4.81
N SER A 606 -65.13 -20.98 3.96
CA SER A 606 -64.93 -20.42 2.63
C SER A 606 -64.44 -18.98 2.67
N GLU A 607 -64.97 -18.15 3.58
CA GLU A 607 -64.48 -16.78 3.77
C GLU A 607 -63.02 -16.77 4.21
N PHE A 608 -62.65 -17.65 5.16
CA PHE A 608 -61.27 -17.81 5.58
C PHE A 608 -60.33 -18.09 4.40
N ALA A 609 -60.63 -19.12 3.61
CA ALA A 609 -59.79 -19.54 2.48
C ALA A 609 -59.68 -18.45 1.40
N ARG A 610 -60.76 -17.70 1.17
CA ARG A 610 -60.80 -16.59 0.18
C ARG A 610 -59.92 -15.41 0.59
N PHE A 611 -59.90 -15.04 1.87
CA PHE A 611 -59.19 -13.85 2.34
C PHE A 611 -57.78 -14.12 2.87
N LEU A 612 -57.42 -15.38 3.09
CA LEU A 612 -56.09 -15.76 3.55
C LEU A 612 -54.95 -15.21 2.65
N PRO A 613 -55.02 -15.29 1.30
CA PRO A 613 -54.01 -14.67 0.44
C PRO A 613 -53.86 -13.15 0.65
N TYR A 614 -54.97 -12.43 0.90
CA TYR A 614 -54.96 -10.98 1.19
C TYR A 614 -54.40 -10.68 2.59
N ALA A 615 -54.74 -11.49 3.59
CA ALA A 615 -54.20 -11.35 4.94
C ALA A 615 -52.68 -11.53 4.93
N VAL A 616 -52.20 -12.51 4.16
CA VAL A 616 -50.79 -12.78 3.92
C VAL A 616 -50.08 -11.63 3.17
N ALA A 617 -50.71 -11.10 2.13
CA ALA A 617 -50.22 -9.95 1.39
C ALA A 617 -50.00 -8.72 2.31
N LEU A 618 -50.92 -8.51 3.25
CA LEU A 618 -50.94 -7.38 4.19
C LEU A 618 -50.19 -7.63 5.50
N GLY A 619 -49.67 -8.85 5.73
CA GLY A 619 -48.90 -9.21 6.92
C GLY A 619 -49.73 -9.39 8.20
N VAL A 620 -51.01 -9.75 8.05
CA VAL A 620 -51.98 -9.95 9.15
C VAL A 620 -52.51 -11.39 9.20
N GLU A 621 -51.83 -12.33 8.55
CA GLU A 621 -52.23 -13.74 8.43
C GLU A 621 -52.35 -14.47 9.77
N LYS A 622 -51.48 -14.17 10.75
CA LYS A 622 -51.51 -14.79 12.07
C LYS A 622 -52.80 -14.41 12.83
N THR A 623 -53.10 -13.12 12.86
CA THR A 623 -54.32 -12.60 13.49
C THR A 623 -55.58 -13.09 12.79
N TRP A 624 -55.58 -13.14 11.45
CA TRP A 624 -56.68 -13.68 10.67
C TRP A 624 -56.92 -15.17 10.96
N ALA A 625 -55.86 -15.96 11.03
CA ALA A 625 -55.93 -17.38 11.35
C ALA A 625 -56.42 -17.68 12.76
N GLU A 626 -55.91 -16.97 13.75
CA GLU A 626 -56.29 -17.12 15.16
C GLU A 626 -57.78 -16.83 15.35
N ARG A 627 -58.29 -15.77 14.71
CA ARG A 627 -59.73 -15.41 14.73
C ARG A 627 -60.62 -16.58 14.26
N PHE A 628 -60.29 -17.20 13.13
CA PHE A 628 -61.11 -18.29 12.58
C PHE A 628 -60.86 -19.63 13.29
N SER A 629 -59.66 -19.85 13.82
CA SER A 629 -59.35 -21.05 14.60
C SER A 629 -60.11 -21.04 15.92
N ALA A 630 -60.30 -19.87 16.53
CA ALA A 630 -61.08 -19.71 17.76
C ALA A 630 -62.58 -20.00 17.56
N THR A 631 -63.13 -19.77 16.36
CA THR A 631 -64.56 -19.92 16.10
C THR A 631 -64.96 -21.21 15.38
N LEU A 632 -64.14 -21.67 14.41
CA LEU A 632 -64.41 -22.87 13.61
C LEU A 632 -63.58 -24.09 14.04
N GLY A 633 -62.53 -23.88 14.83
CA GLY A 633 -61.56 -24.91 15.19
C GLY A 633 -60.45 -25.08 14.14
N SER A 634 -59.22 -25.34 14.60
CA SER A 634 -58.01 -25.44 13.77
C SER A 634 -58.13 -26.45 12.61
N ALA A 635 -58.84 -27.56 12.83
CA ALA A 635 -59.04 -28.59 11.81
C ALA A 635 -59.93 -28.11 10.65
N ALA A 636 -60.96 -27.33 10.93
CA ALA A 636 -61.83 -26.76 9.89
C ALA A 636 -61.10 -25.70 9.06
N VAL A 637 -60.27 -24.89 9.71
CA VAL A 637 -59.43 -23.87 9.05
C VAL A 637 -58.37 -24.52 8.15
N ALA A 638 -57.73 -25.60 8.61
CA ALA A 638 -56.79 -26.37 7.79
C ALA A 638 -57.47 -27.07 6.61
N ALA A 639 -58.65 -27.67 6.82
CA ALA A 639 -59.45 -28.28 5.77
C ALA A 639 -59.92 -27.27 4.71
N ALA A 640 -60.13 -26.01 5.09
CA ALA A 640 -60.54 -24.95 4.18
C ALA A 640 -59.49 -24.62 3.12
N VAL A 641 -58.21 -24.90 3.36
CA VAL A 641 -57.10 -24.58 2.45
C VAL A 641 -56.43 -25.80 1.83
N SER A 642 -56.71 -27.00 2.34
CA SER A 642 -56.09 -28.27 1.91
C SER A 642 -56.32 -28.62 0.43
N TYR A 643 -57.33 -28.04 -0.21
CA TYR A 643 -57.62 -28.26 -1.63
C TYR A 643 -56.59 -27.61 -2.57
N TYR A 644 -55.87 -26.58 -2.10
CA TYR A 644 -54.87 -25.86 -2.88
C TYR A 644 -53.50 -25.73 -2.21
N TYR A 645 -53.41 -25.95 -0.89
CA TYR A 645 -52.17 -25.87 -0.13
C TYR A 645 -52.03 -27.08 0.80
N GLN A 646 -51.00 -27.89 0.59
CA GLN A 646 -50.68 -29.05 1.41
C GLN A 646 -49.26 -28.91 1.95
N SER A 647 -49.06 -29.21 3.22
CA SER A 647 -47.75 -29.18 3.87
C SER A 647 -47.63 -30.38 4.80
N ASP A 648 -46.48 -31.03 4.78
CA ASP A 648 -46.15 -32.14 5.68
C ASP A 648 -46.25 -31.70 7.16
N SER A 649 -46.08 -30.41 7.42
CA SER A 649 -46.19 -29.79 8.75
C SER A 649 -47.62 -29.75 9.30
N PHE A 650 -48.65 -29.94 8.46
CA PHE A 650 -50.07 -30.01 8.88
C PHE A 650 -50.53 -31.42 9.29
N GLY A 651 -49.72 -32.45 9.09
CA GLY A 651 -50.13 -33.86 9.17
C GLY A 651 -50.43 -34.43 10.56
N GLY A 652 -50.33 -33.64 11.65
CA GLY A 652 -50.42 -34.19 13.01
C GLY A 652 -50.99 -33.24 14.05
N GLY A 653 -52.30 -32.96 14.01
CA GLY A 653 -53.05 -32.36 15.14
C GLY A 653 -52.59 -30.98 15.63
N SER A 654 -51.66 -30.32 14.96
CA SER A 654 -51.06 -29.05 15.34
C SER A 654 -51.86 -27.85 14.80
N SER A 655 -51.82 -26.75 15.55
CA SER A 655 -52.52 -25.50 15.26
C SER A 655 -52.15 -24.90 13.90
N PHE A 656 -53.09 -24.16 13.30
CA PHE A 656 -52.88 -23.42 12.05
C PHE A 656 -51.73 -22.38 12.11
N SER A 657 -51.15 -22.13 13.29
CA SER A 657 -49.95 -21.29 13.48
C SER A 657 -48.78 -21.66 12.55
N GLY A 658 -48.63 -22.93 12.18
CA GLY A 658 -47.59 -23.39 11.24
C GLY A 658 -47.74 -22.86 9.81
N PHE A 659 -48.95 -22.44 9.39
CA PHE A 659 -49.19 -21.89 8.05
C PHE A 659 -48.41 -20.58 7.81
N GLY A 660 -48.41 -19.66 8.79
CA GLY A 660 -47.74 -18.36 8.64
C GLY A 660 -46.22 -18.50 8.52
N ASP A 661 -45.65 -19.50 9.22
CA ASP A 661 -44.22 -19.79 9.17
C ASP A 661 -43.86 -20.50 7.85
N SER A 662 -44.69 -21.45 7.38
CA SER A 662 -44.55 -22.10 6.07
C SER A 662 -44.67 -21.11 4.90
N PHE A 663 -45.60 -20.15 4.97
CA PHE A 663 -45.67 -19.08 3.97
C PHE A 663 -44.45 -18.15 3.99
N SER A 664 -43.98 -17.78 5.18
CA SER A 664 -42.79 -16.96 5.32
C SER A 664 -41.57 -17.66 4.73
N ASP A 665 -41.48 -18.98 4.91
CA ASP A 665 -40.48 -19.82 4.26
C ASP A 665 -40.66 -19.87 2.74
N LEU A 666 -41.87 -20.01 2.19
CA LEU A 666 -42.14 -19.91 0.75
C LEU A 666 -41.63 -18.59 0.17
N SER A 667 -41.93 -17.47 0.82
CA SER A 667 -41.45 -16.14 0.42
C SER A 667 -39.91 -16.06 0.44
N ASN A 668 -39.25 -16.68 1.42
CA ASN A 668 -37.78 -16.72 1.50
C ASN A 668 -37.16 -17.67 0.47
N THR A 669 -37.81 -18.80 0.20
CA THR A 669 -37.39 -19.78 -0.80
C THR A 669 -37.52 -19.19 -2.21
N VAL A 670 -38.60 -18.46 -2.50
CA VAL A 670 -38.73 -17.62 -3.71
C VAL A 670 -37.61 -16.59 -3.80
N ALA A 671 -37.25 -15.95 -2.68
CA ALA A 671 -36.14 -14.98 -2.64
C ALA A 671 -34.84 -15.64 -3.11
N SER A 672 -34.46 -16.73 -2.46
CA SER A 672 -33.24 -17.51 -2.74
C SER A 672 -33.22 -18.02 -4.18
N ALA A 673 -34.34 -18.57 -4.66
CA ALA A 673 -34.48 -19.06 -6.02
C ALA A 673 -34.35 -17.95 -7.09
N SER A 674 -34.65 -16.70 -6.73
CA SER A 674 -34.63 -15.56 -7.66
C SER A 674 -33.32 -14.77 -7.70
N THR A 675 -32.36 -15.08 -6.82
CA THR A 675 -31.08 -14.37 -6.71
C THR A 675 -29.91 -15.22 -7.20
N ALA A 676 -29.20 -14.74 -8.22
CA ALA A 676 -27.97 -15.38 -8.70
C ALA A 676 -26.81 -15.22 -7.70
N PRO A 677 -25.87 -16.19 -7.59
CA PRO A 677 -24.68 -16.05 -6.75
C PRO A 677 -23.78 -14.90 -7.24
N GLY A 678 -23.49 -13.93 -6.38
CA GLY A 678 -22.61 -12.79 -6.70
C GLY A 678 -21.16 -13.02 -6.26
N SER A 679 -20.20 -12.82 -7.16
CA SER A 679 -18.77 -12.77 -6.87
C SER A 679 -18.37 -11.38 -6.34
N SER A 680 -17.58 -11.34 -5.27
CA SER A 680 -17.00 -10.09 -4.72
C SER A 680 -15.48 -10.13 -4.86
N SER A 681 -14.90 -9.09 -5.46
CA SER A 681 -13.46 -8.85 -5.50
C SER A 681 -13.14 -7.58 -4.73
N ALA A 682 -12.34 -7.71 -3.66
CA ALA A 682 -11.84 -6.61 -2.86
C ALA A 682 -10.33 -6.46 -3.14
N GLY A 683 -9.95 -5.36 -3.78
CA GLY A 683 -8.55 -4.98 -3.99
C GLY A 683 -8.14 -3.87 -3.02
N GLY A 684 -7.19 -4.16 -2.14
CA GLY A 684 -6.60 -3.20 -1.21
C GLY A 684 -5.14 -2.93 -1.56
N GLY A 685 -4.78 -1.65 -1.72
CA GLY A 685 -3.41 -1.18 -1.78
C GLY A 685 -3.22 0.00 -0.82
N SER A 686 -2.07 0.06 -0.15
CA SER A 686 -1.68 1.20 0.70
C SER A 686 -0.21 1.54 0.51
N SER A 687 0.02 2.83 0.24
CA SER A 687 1.28 3.53 0.05
C SER A 687 1.79 4.12 1.37
N GLY A 688 3.09 3.98 1.65
CA GLY A 688 3.81 4.76 2.67
C GLY A 688 4.66 5.85 2.02
N GLY A 689 4.60 7.08 2.51
CA GLY A 689 5.43 8.19 2.03
C GLY A 689 5.62 9.27 3.10
N GLY A 690 6.86 9.41 3.60
CA GLY A 690 7.28 10.47 4.52
C GLY A 690 7.84 11.68 3.77
N GLY A 691 7.55 12.89 4.27
CA GLY A 691 7.98 14.17 3.68
C GLY A 691 9.40 14.57 4.08
N GLY A 692 10.26 14.82 3.08
CA GLY A 692 11.67 15.18 3.21
C GLY A 692 11.96 16.68 3.23
N GLY A 693 13.07 17.05 3.89
CA GLY A 693 13.63 18.40 3.94
C GLY A 693 14.32 18.83 2.63
N GLY A 694 14.48 20.15 2.44
CA GLY A 694 15.13 20.75 1.25
C GLY A 694 16.59 20.34 1.07
N GLY A 695 17.14 20.58 -0.13
CA GLY A 695 18.45 20.07 -0.55
C GLY A 695 19.00 20.65 -1.86
N GLY A 696 19.93 19.94 -2.49
CA GLY A 696 20.52 20.32 -3.77
C GLY A 696 21.51 19.27 -4.34
N SER A 697 21.77 19.31 -5.63
CA SER A 697 22.71 18.41 -6.32
C SER A 697 23.31 19.06 -7.57
N GLY A 698 24.23 18.39 -8.26
CA GLY A 698 24.65 18.80 -9.60
C GLY A 698 23.68 18.27 -10.67
N TRP A 699 23.71 18.87 -11.87
CA TRP A 699 23.03 18.36 -13.06
C TRP A 699 23.83 18.58 -14.35
#